data_AF-A0A8T3LJK6-F1
#
_entry.id   AF-A0A8T3LJK6-F1
#
_cell.length_a   1.000
_cell.length_b   1.000
_cell.length_c   1.000
_cell.angle_alpha   90.00
_cell.angle_beta   90.00
_cell.angle_gamma   90.00
#
_symmetry.space_group_name_H-M   'P 1'
#
loop_
_entity.id
_entity.type
_entity.pdbx_description
1 polymer ?
#
loop_
_entity_poly.entity_id
_entity_poly.type
_entity_poly.pdbx_seq_one_letter_code
_entity_poly.pdbx_strand_id
1 'polypeptide(L)'
;MVASVTLLASLIPASAGVAALAPAYTPPATRTVMFAADGMRPDLVDQYGAQGLMPTMMSLKSKGVVGANGMVQAFPPNTGVGWYTMATGAYPAEHGSTNNTFHRTGDVFSNRTSFAPSTPILQADTIAQAAERAGRKVAQVDWVGGRAAAIAGPTVDFTNFFSGRGVLVGQSDPDEAAGAATFGVVYQVSTFAPASGWTNVPTGDPAAPPQQNTLTIATTFAAQNPTRVYDLYAYDDDTNGLVDYDTVLLVPGAAAKDGSQAEVNLVVGDFEEVKLTGADGLIGTRAGQAAGFYTKLISLAPDLSNFKLYFTSVQRVIASCTTAACMALPAGGAGEDRLEKYLAENVPTYIAADFAPLEARVVDEETYVQQGLDLHEGYANATLDYILGTLQPDTELAMVGLPVTDEFSHQFMGLYTPTDMDGDPNPYYDDVDDDDVPDGRLAIREGFVKSAYHAADEKLARTRSWMGTNPTTFVGSDHGFAPAWLAVNARKVLYDTMVMNTQSSMMQSVHPSGNTTTSNCGATNLVTAGTPPNNNYVSGDVAKACWAGGTIQIYINNNLPNGITYNAIRAAIKASFNALSDPDAPGKQVVDRVLDKEQLRDVDGSDSLHPNRSGDVVVILRPPYQSDAGKPGIVIAPSDFFGQHGFAPDLVDLAHNVNLHSTFIMSGPGLRTSATPLAGLRAVDVAPTVSFLMGFPGPQNARGRILYEALPNRASLREVTILSISDWHGQLPPLSDSPDNLSGSGTANPSFNIGGAAYL
;
A
#
# COMPACT_ATOMS: atom_id res chain seq x y z
N MET A 1 22.97 42.57 -12.14
CA MET A 1 23.36 42.68 -13.56
C MET A 1 22.35 41.88 -14.36
N VAL A 2 21.57 42.55 -15.21
CA VAL A 2 20.57 41.91 -16.07
C VAL A 2 21.31 41.40 -17.31
N ALA A 3 21.48 40.09 -17.44
CA ALA A 3 22.01 39.48 -18.65
C ALA A 3 20.84 39.22 -19.61
N SER A 4 20.64 40.12 -20.57
CA SER A 4 19.72 39.94 -21.67
C SER A 4 20.21 38.82 -22.59
N VAL A 5 19.56 37.66 -22.56
CA VAL A 5 19.75 36.62 -23.58
C VAL A 5 19.12 37.12 -24.87
N THR A 6 19.97 37.56 -25.80
CA THR A 6 19.55 38.01 -27.13
C THR A 6 19.55 36.78 -28.04
N LEU A 7 18.37 36.26 -28.36
CA LEU A 7 18.21 35.17 -29.31
C LEU A 7 18.54 35.69 -30.72
N LEU A 8 19.71 35.35 -31.26
CA LEU A 8 20.02 35.58 -32.67
C LEU A 8 19.18 34.61 -33.52
N ALA A 9 18.05 35.09 -34.03
CA ALA A 9 17.35 34.44 -35.12
C ALA A 9 18.18 34.62 -36.40
N SER A 10 19.01 33.64 -36.74
CA SER A 10 19.61 33.54 -38.07
C SER A 10 18.52 33.23 -39.09
N LEU A 11 18.14 34.24 -39.87
CA LEU A 11 17.29 34.11 -41.05
C LEU A 11 18.02 33.25 -42.10
N ILE A 12 17.72 31.96 -42.13
CA ILE A 12 18.05 31.09 -43.26
C ILE A 12 17.05 31.43 -44.38
N PRO A 13 17.49 31.77 -45.60
CA PRO A 13 16.58 32.01 -46.71
C PRO A 13 15.86 30.71 -47.07
N ALA A 14 14.54 30.67 -46.83
CA ALA A 14 13.67 29.57 -47.19
C ALA A 14 13.49 29.54 -48.71
N SER A 15 14.25 28.68 -49.40
CA SER A 15 13.80 28.13 -50.68
C SER A 15 12.66 27.18 -50.38
N ALA A 16 11.43 27.66 -50.56
CA ALA A 16 10.21 26.89 -50.42
C ALA A 16 10.10 25.83 -51.52
N GLY A 17 10.80 24.71 -51.36
CA GLY A 17 10.27 23.43 -51.79
C GLY A 17 9.17 23.08 -50.80
N VAL A 18 7.94 22.95 -51.26
CA VAL A 18 6.85 22.36 -50.46
C VAL A 18 7.24 20.91 -50.24
N ALA A 19 8.03 20.66 -49.20
CA ALA A 19 8.21 19.32 -48.66
C ALA A 19 6.80 18.85 -48.31
N ALA A 20 6.34 17.77 -48.95
CA ALA A 20 5.12 17.12 -48.57
C ALA A 20 5.16 16.97 -47.05
N LEU A 21 4.21 17.60 -46.34
CA LEU A 21 4.08 17.46 -44.90
C LEU A 21 4.12 15.96 -44.61
N ALA A 22 5.13 15.52 -43.86
CA ALA A 22 5.18 14.13 -43.40
C ALA A 22 3.80 13.82 -42.79
N PRO A 23 3.21 12.65 -43.09
CA PRO A 23 1.91 12.30 -42.52
C PRO A 23 1.98 12.47 -41.00
N ALA A 24 1.00 13.16 -40.44
CA ALA A 24 0.91 13.38 -39.01
C ALA A 24 0.99 12.00 -38.31
N TYR A 25 1.82 11.91 -37.26
CA TYR A 25 1.90 10.69 -36.46
C TYR A 25 0.49 10.30 -36.02
N THR A 26 0.05 9.12 -36.43
CA THR A 26 -1.25 8.57 -36.03
C THR A 26 -0.98 7.72 -34.79
N PRO A 27 -1.49 8.11 -33.61
CA PRO A 27 -1.26 7.37 -32.38
C PRO A 27 -1.78 5.94 -32.53
N PRO A 28 -0.99 4.93 -32.16
CA PRO A 28 -1.40 3.54 -32.31
C PRO A 28 -2.49 3.13 -31.30
N ALA A 29 -2.63 3.82 -30.17
CA ALA A 29 -3.57 3.48 -29.10
C ALA A 29 -4.72 4.48 -29.01
N THR A 30 -5.96 3.99 -29.11
CA THR A 30 -7.18 4.78 -28.84
C THR A 30 -7.74 4.53 -27.44
N ARG A 31 -7.54 3.32 -26.90
CA ARG A 31 -7.90 2.93 -25.55
C ARG A 31 -6.74 2.17 -24.92
N THR A 32 -6.40 2.51 -23.69
CA THR A 32 -5.30 1.91 -22.95
C THR A 32 -5.75 1.41 -21.58
N VAL A 33 -5.30 0.21 -21.23
CA VAL A 33 -5.34 -0.34 -19.88
C VAL A 33 -3.94 -0.25 -19.29
N MET A 34 -3.79 0.47 -18.18
CA MET A 34 -2.65 0.36 -17.29
C MET A 34 -3.09 -0.46 -16.09
N PHE A 35 -2.72 -1.73 -16.08
CA PHE A 35 -3.00 -2.63 -14.98
C PHE A 35 -1.73 -2.84 -14.15
N ALA A 36 -1.85 -2.83 -12.83
CA ALA A 36 -0.77 -3.26 -11.95
C ALA A 36 -1.30 -4.15 -10.83
N ALA A 37 -0.54 -5.16 -10.46
CA ALA A 37 -0.78 -5.95 -9.26
C ALA A 37 0.41 -5.78 -8.34
N ASP A 38 0.13 -5.41 -7.09
CA ASP A 38 1.11 -5.00 -6.09
C ASP A 38 2.10 -6.12 -5.78
N GLY A 39 3.41 -5.85 -5.74
CA GLY A 39 4.42 -6.89 -5.49
C GLY A 39 4.50 -8.03 -6.51
N MET A 40 3.84 -7.94 -7.68
CA MET A 40 3.78 -9.01 -8.67
C MET A 40 5.12 -9.19 -9.41
N ARG A 41 5.79 -10.30 -9.11
CA ARG A 41 7.10 -10.68 -9.63
C ARG A 41 7.04 -11.29 -11.04
N PRO A 42 7.98 -10.94 -11.95
CA PRO A 42 7.96 -11.43 -13.33
C PRO A 42 8.21 -12.94 -13.44
N ASP A 43 9.03 -13.53 -12.56
CA ASP A 43 9.35 -14.96 -12.58
C ASP A 43 8.16 -15.83 -12.13
N LEU A 44 7.39 -15.36 -11.15
CA LEU A 44 6.16 -16.03 -10.71
C LEU A 44 5.06 -15.94 -11.78
N VAL A 45 4.97 -14.84 -12.53
CA VAL A 45 4.09 -14.75 -13.71
C VAL A 45 4.45 -15.82 -14.75
N ASP A 46 5.74 -16.03 -15.01
CA ASP A 46 6.18 -17.10 -15.92
C ASP A 46 5.90 -18.50 -15.37
N GLN A 47 6.19 -18.74 -14.10
CA GLN A 47 5.97 -20.03 -13.44
C GLN A 47 4.48 -20.42 -13.44
N TYR A 48 3.60 -19.54 -12.97
CA TYR A 48 2.16 -19.82 -12.91
C TYR A 48 1.50 -19.74 -14.28
N GLY A 49 2.01 -18.93 -15.18
CA GLY A 49 1.63 -18.92 -16.60
C GLY A 49 1.91 -20.27 -17.29
N ALA A 50 3.07 -20.89 -17.02
CA ALA A 50 3.40 -22.22 -17.53
C ALA A 50 2.49 -23.34 -16.98
N GLN A 51 1.86 -23.10 -15.82
CA GLN A 51 0.85 -23.98 -15.22
C GLN A 51 -0.56 -23.73 -15.77
N GLY A 52 -0.75 -22.75 -16.66
CA GLY A 52 -2.02 -22.44 -17.30
C GLY A 52 -2.94 -21.48 -16.52
N LEU A 53 -2.43 -20.81 -15.48
CA LEU A 53 -3.24 -20.01 -14.55
C LEU A 53 -3.26 -18.52 -14.84
N MET A 54 -2.42 -18.07 -15.78
CA MET A 54 -2.36 -16.67 -16.19
C MET A 54 -2.61 -16.51 -17.70
N PRO A 55 -3.71 -17.05 -18.25
CA PRO A 55 -3.93 -17.13 -19.69
C PRO A 55 -3.94 -15.75 -20.37
N THR A 56 -4.43 -14.71 -19.69
CA THR A 56 -4.50 -13.35 -20.24
C THR A 56 -3.12 -12.74 -20.39
N MET A 57 -2.32 -12.77 -19.34
CA MET A 57 -0.93 -12.30 -19.34
C MET A 57 -0.08 -13.12 -20.31
N MET A 58 -0.22 -14.45 -20.36
CA MET A 58 0.50 -15.28 -21.33
C MET A 58 0.11 -14.95 -22.78
N SER A 59 -1.18 -14.69 -23.05
CA SER A 59 -1.59 -14.18 -24.36
C SER A 59 -0.99 -12.80 -24.66
N LEU A 60 -0.88 -11.91 -23.67
CA LEU A 60 -0.29 -10.57 -23.85
C LEU A 60 1.21 -10.67 -24.14
N LYS A 61 1.95 -11.51 -23.38
CA LYS A 61 3.39 -11.76 -23.58
C LYS A 61 3.68 -12.28 -24.98
N SER A 62 2.89 -13.26 -25.46
CA SER A 62 3.09 -13.84 -26.80
C SER A 62 2.80 -12.88 -27.96
N LYS A 63 1.96 -11.85 -27.73
CA LYS A 63 1.54 -10.88 -28.75
C LYS A 63 2.20 -9.50 -28.60
N GLY A 64 3.02 -9.31 -27.58
CA GLY A 64 3.54 -8.01 -27.21
C GLY A 64 5.03 -8.02 -26.96
N VAL A 65 5.43 -7.16 -26.03
CA VAL A 65 6.79 -6.91 -25.59
C VAL A 65 6.85 -7.07 -24.07
N VAL A 66 7.91 -7.70 -23.59
CA VAL A 66 8.18 -7.92 -22.17
C VAL A 66 9.52 -7.33 -21.80
N GLY A 67 9.71 -7.02 -20.51
CA GLY A 67 11.03 -6.67 -19.97
C GLY A 67 11.90 -7.92 -19.76
N ALA A 68 13.23 -7.77 -19.89
CA ALA A 68 14.18 -8.82 -19.55
C ALA A 68 14.22 -8.97 -18.01
N ASN A 69 13.52 -9.97 -17.47
CA ASN A 69 13.18 -10.08 -16.05
C ASN A 69 12.38 -8.85 -15.56
N GLY A 70 11.33 -8.46 -16.27
CA GLY A 70 10.47 -7.36 -15.85
C GLY A 70 11.15 -5.98 -15.92
N MET A 71 10.92 -5.14 -14.91
CA MET A 71 11.44 -3.78 -14.82
C MET A 71 11.94 -3.41 -13.43
N VAL A 72 12.96 -2.56 -13.40
CA VAL A 72 13.57 -2.04 -12.18
C VAL A 72 12.76 -0.84 -11.67
N GLN A 73 12.51 -0.84 -10.36
CA GLN A 73 11.73 0.20 -9.69
C GLN A 73 12.61 1.33 -9.15
N ALA A 74 11.98 2.45 -8.80
CA ALA A 74 12.68 3.51 -8.09
C ALA A 74 13.03 3.08 -6.66
N PHE A 75 14.07 3.69 -6.09
CA PHE A 75 14.53 3.38 -4.74
C PHE A 75 13.81 4.24 -3.67
N PRO A 76 13.36 3.67 -2.54
CA PRO A 76 13.22 2.23 -2.28
C PRO A 76 12.01 1.63 -3.03
N PRO A 77 12.07 0.36 -3.45
CA PRO A 77 10.99 -0.32 -4.17
C PRO A 77 9.88 -0.73 -3.19
N ASN A 78 9.13 0.28 -2.73
CA ASN A 78 8.00 0.17 -1.82
C ASN A 78 6.74 0.75 -2.48
N THR A 79 5.57 0.33 -2.03
CA THR A 79 4.27 0.70 -2.58
C THR A 79 4.10 2.18 -2.92
N GLY A 80 4.28 3.05 -1.92
CA GLY A 80 4.12 4.49 -2.08
C GLY A 80 5.11 5.14 -3.05
N VAL A 81 6.21 4.45 -3.39
CA VAL A 81 7.20 4.89 -4.38
C VAL A 81 6.88 4.34 -5.76
N GLY A 82 6.68 3.03 -5.88
CA GLY A 82 6.55 2.34 -7.16
C GLY A 82 5.31 2.76 -7.95
N TRP A 83 4.15 2.85 -7.30
CA TRP A 83 2.90 3.27 -7.95
C TRP A 83 2.99 4.70 -8.50
N TYR A 84 3.55 5.64 -7.73
CA TYR A 84 3.76 7.02 -8.21
C TYR A 84 4.84 7.10 -9.29
N THR A 85 5.90 6.30 -9.20
CA THR A 85 6.93 6.23 -10.24
C THR A 85 6.32 5.83 -11.58
N MET A 86 5.50 4.79 -11.61
CA MET A 86 4.80 4.36 -12.84
C MET A 86 3.78 5.39 -13.34
N ALA A 87 3.05 6.05 -12.43
CA ALA A 87 2.00 7.00 -12.78
C ALA A 87 2.54 8.35 -13.29
N THR A 88 3.72 8.78 -12.82
CA THR A 88 4.30 10.09 -13.15
C THR A 88 5.43 9.99 -14.18
N GLY A 89 6.13 8.85 -14.24
CA GLY A 89 7.39 8.72 -14.96
C GLY A 89 8.54 9.49 -14.31
N ALA A 90 8.37 9.96 -13.07
CA ALA A 90 9.36 10.68 -12.29
C ALA A 90 9.91 9.80 -11.14
N TYR A 91 11.03 10.20 -10.54
CA TYR A 91 11.62 9.54 -9.37
C TYR A 91 11.17 10.17 -8.05
N PRO A 92 11.40 9.53 -6.88
CA PRO A 92 11.03 10.04 -5.56
C PRO A 92 11.51 11.45 -5.23
N ALA A 93 12.67 11.85 -5.76
CA ALA A 93 13.14 13.21 -5.62
C ALA A 93 12.12 14.24 -6.11
N GLU A 94 11.31 13.92 -7.13
CA GLU A 94 10.42 14.85 -7.83
C GLU A 94 8.92 14.57 -7.60
N HIS A 95 8.47 13.31 -7.60
CA HIS A 95 7.08 13.02 -7.25
C HIS A 95 6.80 13.12 -5.74
N GLY A 96 7.86 13.16 -4.93
CA GLY A 96 7.81 13.55 -3.53
C GLY A 96 7.53 12.43 -2.52
N SER A 97 7.18 11.23 -2.96
CA SER A 97 6.98 10.09 -2.06
C SER A 97 8.29 9.33 -1.94
N THR A 98 8.91 9.34 -0.76
CA THR A 98 10.24 8.74 -0.54
C THR A 98 10.17 7.37 0.13
N ASN A 99 9.01 6.99 0.67
CA ASN A 99 8.74 5.69 1.27
C ASN A 99 7.21 5.53 1.54
N ASN A 100 6.75 4.38 2.05
CA ASN A 100 5.37 4.22 2.52
C ASN A 100 5.08 5.15 3.72
N THR A 101 6.04 5.25 4.63
CA THR A 101 6.01 6.21 5.74
C THR A 101 7.35 6.94 5.85
N PHE A 102 7.31 8.26 5.98
CA PHE A 102 8.49 9.11 6.09
C PHE A 102 8.21 10.32 6.99
N HIS A 103 9.25 11.12 7.24
CA HIS A 103 9.13 12.39 7.96
C HIS A 103 9.43 13.55 7.01
N ARG A 104 8.63 14.61 7.10
CA ARG A 104 8.87 15.86 6.40
C ARG A 104 9.71 16.77 7.28
N THR A 105 10.98 16.95 6.93
CA THR A 105 11.89 17.87 7.62
C THR A 105 11.28 19.28 7.65
N GLY A 106 11.09 19.83 8.86
CA GLY A 106 10.41 21.10 9.10
C GLY A 106 9.02 20.96 9.74
N ASP A 107 8.44 19.76 9.76
CA ASP A 107 7.26 19.44 10.56
C ASP A 107 7.63 19.18 12.03
N VAL A 108 6.64 19.04 12.91
CA VAL A 108 6.87 18.61 14.30
C VAL A 108 7.58 17.27 14.29
N PHE A 109 8.68 17.13 15.04
CA PHE A 109 9.55 15.95 14.93
C PHE A 109 8.84 14.64 15.33
N SER A 110 7.85 14.68 16.22
CA SER A 110 7.00 13.52 16.53
C SER A 110 6.01 13.13 15.41
N ASN A 111 5.81 13.96 14.38
CA ASN A 111 4.87 13.67 13.29
C ASN A 111 5.43 12.65 12.30
N ARG A 112 4.53 11.82 11.79
CA ARG A 112 4.76 10.91 10.67
C ARG A 112 3.94 11.35 9.46
N THR A 113 4.41 11.00 8.28
CA THR A 113 3.72 11.25 7.01
C THR A 113 3.61 9.94 6.25
N SER A 114 2.42 9.64 5.74
CA SER A 114 2.18 8.53 4.83
C SER A 114 2.04 9.05 3.40
N PHE A 115 2.41 8.24 2.41
CA PHE A 115 2.15 8.53 0.99
C PHE A 115 0.65 8.57 0.64
N ALA A 116 -0.19 7.94 1.48
CA ALA A 116 -1.63 7.80 1.31
C ALA A 116 -2.35 9.17 1.27
N PRO A 117 -3.54 9.26 0.66
CA PRO A 117 -4.13 10.50 0.15
C PRO A 117 -4.61 11.51 1.21
N SER A 118 -4.41 11.24 2.50
CA SER A 118 -4.74 12.18 3.58
C SER A 118 -3.82 13.41 3.61
N THR A 119 -2.67 13.36 2.94
CA THR A 119 -1.71 14.47 2.81
C THR A 119 -1.33 14.65 1.34
N PRO A 120 -1.23 15.89 0.80
CA PRO A 120 -0.84 16.13 -0.60
C PRO A 120 0.66 15.87 -0.81
N ILE A 121 1.03 14.59 -0.91
CA ILE A 121 2.42 14.15 -1.10
C ILE A 121 2.83 14.18 -2.55
N LEU A 122 1.92 13.82 -3.46
CA LEU A 122 2.20 13.77 -4.89
C LEU A 122 2.45 15.18 -5.43
N GLN A 123 3.67 15.42 -5.90
CA GLN A 123 4.12 16.73 -6.42
C GLN A 123 4.30 16.75 -7.94
N ALA A 124 4.55 15.59 -8.54
CA ALA A 124 4.71 15.45 -9.98
C ALA A 124 3.35 15.27 -10.67
N ASP A 125 3.25 15.85 -11.85
CA ASP A 125 2.14 15.60 -12.78
C ASP A 125 2.07 14.10 -13.12
N THR A 126 0.86 13.57 -13.21
CA THR A 126 0.58 12.16 -13.50
C THR A 126 0.12 11.97 -14.94
N ILE A 127 0.17 10.74 -15.43
CA ILE A 127 -0.41 10.39 -16.71
C ILE A 127 -1.94 10.56 -16.74
N ALA A 128 -2.61 10.36 -15.60
CA ALA A 128 -4.03 10.60 -15.48
C ALA A 128 -4.36 12.09 -15.72
N GLN A 129 -3.63 12.99 -15.05
CA GLN A 129 -3.76 14.44 -15.23
C GLN A 129 -3.37 14.86 -16.66
N ALA A 130 -2.28 14.31 -17.20
CA ALA A 130 -1.84 14.60 -18.56
C ALA A 130 -2.86 14.16 -19.63
N ALA A 131 -3.48 13.00 -19.44
CA ALA A 131 -4.53 12.49 -20.31
C ALA A 131 -5.79 13.39 -20.26
N GLU A 132 -6.27 13.77 -19.08
CA GLU A 132 -7.42 14.68 -18.96
C GLU A 132 -7.13 16.08 -19.52
N ARG A 133 -5.92 16.60 -19.29
CA ARG A 133 -5.47 17.87 -19.87
C ARG A 133 -5.45 17.82 -21.40
N ALA A 134 -5.26 16.64 -21.99
CA ALA A 134 -5.37 16.39 -23.42
C ALA A 134 -6.81 16.04 -23.89
N GLY A 135 -7.80 16.13 -23.00
CA GLY A 135 -9.21 15.85 -23.29
C GLY A 135 -9.59 14.37 -23.31
N ARG A 136 -8.73 13.49 -22.78
CA ARG A 136 -9.01 12.05 -22.69
C ARG A 136 -9.87 11.73 -21.47
N LYS A 137 -10.71 10.71 -21.58
CA LYS A 137 -11.49 10.18 -20.46
C LYS A 137 -10.68 9.16 -19.66
N VAL A 138 -10.51 9.40 -18.37
CA VAL A 138 -9.70 8.58 -17.47
C VAL A 138 -10.59 7.95 -16.40
N ALA A 139 -10.31 6.71 -16.03
CA ALA A 139 -10.86 6.08 -14.82
C ALA A 139 -9.73 5.40 -14.04
N GLN A 140 -9.73 5.58 -12.72
CA GLN A 140 -8.79 4.93 -11.79
C GLN A 140 -9.59 4.03 -10.85
N VAL A 141 -9.31 2.74 -10.84
CA VAL A 141 -10.00 1.75 -10.00
C VAL A 141 -8.97 0.96 -9.21
N ASP A 142 -8.91 1.18 -7.90
CA ASP A 142 -7.90 0.61 -7.00
C ASP A 142 -6.45 0.92 -7.43
N TRP A 143 -6.25 2.00 -8.20
CA TRP A 143 -4.90 2.46 -8.50
C TRP A 143 -4.35 3.18 -7.28
N VAL A 144 -3.41 2.54 -6.58
CA VAL A 144 -2.89 3.01 -5.30
C VAL A 144 -2.29 4.41 -5.42
N GLY A 145 -2.79 5.35 -4.61
CA GLY A 145 -2.39 6.76 -4.65
C GLY A 145 -3.07 7.56 -5.77
N GLY A 146 -3.94 6.95 -6.57
CA GLY A 146 -4.67 7.58 -7.66
C GLY A 146 -5.49 8.79 -7.19
N ARG A 147 -6.04 8.77 -5.97
CA ARG A 147 -6.79 9.90 -5.42
C ARG A 147 -5.95 11.16 -5.24
N ALA A 148 -4.64 11.02 -5.06
CA ALA A 148 -3.74 12.17 -4.97
C ALA A 148 -3.57 12.91 -6.30
N ALA A 149 -3.87 12.26 -7.44
CA ALA A 149 -3.83 12.89 -8.76
C ALA A 149 -4.94 13.94 -8.97
N ALA A 150 -6.03 13.86 -8.19
CA ALA A 150 -7.14 14.81 -8.21
C ALA A 150 -7.70 15.10 -9.62
N ILE A 151 -7.94 14.04 -10.40
CA ILE A 151 -8.56 14.12 -11.73
C ILE A 151 -10.09 14.30 -11.64
N ALA A 152 -10.72 14.67 -12.76
CA ALA A 152 -12.17 14.81 -12.85
C ALA A 152 -12.90 13.46 -13.01
N GLY A 153 -12.26 12.49 -13.66
CA GLY A 153 -12.75 11.14 -13.92
C GLY A 153 -13.06 10.33 -12.66
N PRO A 154 -13.76 9.19 -12.79
CA PRO A 154 -13.99 8.29 -11.68
C PRO A 154 -12.68 7.79 -11.09
N THR A 155 -12.46 8.06 -9.81
CA THR A 155 -11.32 7.54 -9.05
C THR A 155 -11.83 6.83 -7.80
N VAL A 156 -11.49 5.55 -7.66
CA VAL A 156 -11.69 4.75 -6.44
C VAL A 156 -10.33 4.30 -5.95
N ASP A 157 -9.99 4.66 -4.72
CA ASP A 157 -8.66 4.44 -4.15
C ASP A 157 -8.73 4.60 -2.63
N PHE A 158 -8.22 3.61 -1.89
CA PHE A 158 -8.28 3.47 -0.44
C PHE A 158 -9.70 3.35 0.18
N THR A 159 -9.72 3.23 1.51
CA THR A 159 -10.91 3.11 2.35
C THR A 159 -10.74 3.92 3.64
N ASN A 160 -11.85 4.24 4.30
CA ASN A 160 -11.87 4.71 5.68
C ASN A 160 -12.26 3.58 6.62
N PHE A 161 -11.58 3.47 7.76
CA PHE A 161 -11.94 2.56 8.85
C PHE A 161 -12.53 3.36 10.02
N PHE A 162 -13.67 2.91 10.55
CA PHE A 162 -14.44 3.61 11.59
C PHE A 162 -14.59 2.82 12.89
N SER A 163 -14.12 1.58 12.94
CA SER A 163 -14.13 0.75 14.15
C SER A 163 -12.87 -0.09 14.25
N GLY A 164 -12.70 -0.76 15.39
CA GLY A 164 -11.81 -1.90 15.49
C GLY A 164 -12.40 -3.13 14.78
N ARG A 165 -11.55 -4.14 14.62
CA ARG A 165 -11.85 -5.49 14.15
C ARG A 165 -11.56 -6.49 15.25
N GLY A 166 -12.14 -7.68 15.22
CA GLY A 166 -11.80 -8.69 16.21
C GLY A 166 -12.77 -9.85 16.33
N VAL A 167 -12.73 -10.50 17.49
CA VAL A 167 -13.51 -11.70 17.78
C VAL A 167 -14.32 -11.57 19.06
N LEU A 168 -15.45 -12.28 19.09
CA LEU A 168 -16.18 -12.65 20.28
C LEU A 168 -16.09 -14.18 20.43
N VAL A 169 -15.59 -14.64 21.57
CA VAL A 169 -15.41 -16.06 21.88
C VAL A 169 -16.18 -16.49 23.12
N GLY A 170 -16.58 -17.76 23.16
CA GLY A 170 -17.24 -18.36 24.32
C GLY A 170 -16.28 -18.63 25.48
N GLN A 171 -15.04 -18.99 25.17
CA GLN A 171 -13.96 -19.25 26.11
C GLN A 171 -12.69 -18.51 25.70
N SER A 172 -11.95 -17.98 26.68
CA SER A 172 -10.70 -17.28 26.41
C SER A 172 -9.60 -18.27 26.05
N ASP A 173 -8.87 -17.95 24.98
CA ASP A 173 -7.56 -18.52 24.67
C ASP A 173 -6.47 -17.51 25.07
N PRO A 174 -5.48 -17.87 25.92
CA PRO A 174 -4.44 -16.95 26.36
C PRO A 174 -3.54 -16.43 25.23
N ASP A 175 -3.24 -17.26 24.23
CA ASP A 175 -2.32 -16.93 23.15
C ASP A 175 -3.01 -15.99 22.16
N GLU A 176 -4.27 -16.28 21.82
CA GLU A 176 -5.09 -15.37 21.00
C GLU A 176 -5.31 -14.03 21.70
N ALA A 177 -5.58 -14.02 23.01
CA ALA A 177 -5.77 -12.79 23.77
C ALA A 177 -4.49 -11.93 23.80
N ALA A 178 -3.31 -12.57 23.91
CA ALA A 178 -2.01 -11.91 23.87
C ALA A 178 -1.67 -11.39 22.46
N GLY A 179 -1.93 -12.19 21.42
CA GLY A 179 -1.80 -11.80 20.03
C GLY A 179 -2.71 -10.62 19.70
N ALA A 180 -3.97 -10.68 20.09
CA ALA A 180 -4.94 -9.61 19.87
C ALA A 180 -4.50 -8.30 20.55
N ALA A 181 -3.97 -8.36 21.78
CA ALA A 181 -3.40 -7.19 22.46
C ALA A 181 -2.18 -6.60 21.71
N THR A 182 -1.32 -7.46 21.15
CA THR A 182 -0.13 -7.06 20.39
C THR A 182 -0.50 -6.32 19.10
N PHE A 183 -1.49 -6.83 18.37
CA PHE A 183 -1.88 -6.32 17.06
C PHE A 183 -3.07 -5.34 17.07
N GLY A 184 -3.57 -4.99 18.26
CA GLY A 184 -4.70 -4.06 18.40
C GLY A 184 -6.01 -4.62 17.85
N VAL A 185 -6.19 -5.94 17.96
CA VAL A 185 -7.42 -6.66 17.61
C VAL A 185 -8.31 -6.74 18.85
N VAL A 186 -9.61 -6.55 18.68
CA VAL A 186 -10.58 -6.62 19.78
C VAL A 186 -10.80 -8.09 20.16
N TYR A 187 -10.63 -8.42 21.44
CA TYR A 187 -10.86 -9.76 21.97
C TYR A 187 -11.94 -9.71 23.05
N GLN A 188 -13.13 -10.23 22.75
CA GLN A 188 -14.27 -10.28 23.68
C GLN A 188 -14.52 -11.71 24.12
N VAL A 189 -14.79 -11.92 25.42
CA VAL A 189 -15.12 -13.23 25.98
C VAL A 189 -16.47 -13.14 26.67
N SER A 190 -17.45 -13.92 26.21
CA SER A 190 -18.78 -13.98 26.80
C SER A 190 -19.50 -15.26 26.43
N THR A 191 -20.15 -15.91 27.39
CA THR A 191 -20.95 -17.13 27.17
C THR A 191 -22.39 -16.79 26.79
N PHE A 192 -23.02 -17.66 26.01
CA PHE A 192 -24.46 -17.62 25.78
C PHE A 192 -25.27 -17.82 27.08
N ALA A 193 -26.44 -17.20 27.16
CA ALA A 193 -27.39 -17.32 28.27
C ALA A 193 -28.82 -17.48 27.75
N PRO A 194 -29.79 -17.98 28.53
CA PRO A 194 -31.15 -18.22 28.03
C PRO A 194 -31.77 -16.97 27.39
N ALA A 195 -32.30 -17.12 26.17
CA ALA A 195 -32.90 -16.02 25.44
C ALA A 195 -34.15 -15.48 26.16
N SER A 196 -34.26 -14.16 26.26
CA SER A 196 -35.40 -13.51 26.92
C SER A 196 -35.76 -12.17 26.26
N GLY A 197 -37.07 -11.94 26.12
CA GLY A 197 -37.61 -10.71 25.54
C GLY A 197 -37.57 -10.62 24.01
N TRP A 198 -37.22 -11.71 23.33
CA TRP A 198 -37.18 -11.76 21.86
C TRP A 198 -38.59 -11.84 21.26
N THR A 199 -38.76 -11.18 20.12
CA THR A 199 -39.97 -11.25 19.30
C THR A 199 -39.58 -11.54 17.85
N ASN A 200 -40.49 -12.12 17.06
CA ASN A 200 -40.27 -12.40 15.63
C ASN A 200 -38.98 -13.21 15.32
N VAL A 201 -38.64 -14.17 16.20
CA VAL A 201 -37.51 -15.08 16.03
C VAL A 201 -38.00 -16.52 15.83
N PRO A 202 -37.21 -17.39 15.15
CA PRO A 202 -37.46 -18.82 15.10
C PRO A 202 -37.51 -19.41 16.51
N THR A 203 -38.43 -20.36 16.75
CA THR A 203 -38.49 -21.02 18.07
C THR A 203 -37.40 -22.06 18.27
N GLY A 204 -36.81 -22.56 17.17
CA GLY A 204 -35.85 -23.66 17.14
C GLY A 204 -36.40 -25.01 17.62
N ASP A 205 -35.53 -25.99 17.76
CA ASP A 205 -35.84 -27.28 18.41
C ASP A 205 -36.09 -27.10 19.92
N PRO A 206 -37.21 -27.60 20.48
CA PRO A 206 -37.47 -27.58 21.92
C PRO A 206 -36.39 -28.26 22.79
N ALA A 207 -35.60 -29.19 22.24
CA ALA A 207 -34.48 -29.84 22.89
C ALA A 207 -33.28 -28.88 23.06
N ALA A 208 -33.14 -27.86 22.21
CA ALA A 208 -32.14 -26.79 22.26
C ALA A 208 -32.80 -25.41 22.48
N PRO A 209 -33.29 -25.09 23.70
CA PRO A 209 -33.99 -23.83 23.94
C PRO A 209 -33.12 -22.62 23.59
N PRO A 210 -33.59 -21.68 22.75
CA PRO A 210 -32.73 -20.62 22.22
C PRO A 210 -31.96 -19.83 23.28
N GLN A 211 -30.73 -19.46 22.93
CA GLN A 211 -29.82 -18.69 23.78
C GLN A 211 -29.53 -17.31 23.17
N GLN A 212 -29.01 -16.40 23.99
CA GLN A 212 -28.61 -15.06 23.58
C GLN A 212 -27.22 -14.68 24.08
N ASN A 213 -26.57 -13.76 23.35
CA ASN A 213 -25.31 -13.13 23.75
C ASN A 213 -25.27 -11.71 23.15
N THR A 214 -24.17 -10.98 23.31
CA THR A 214 -24.03 -9.61 22.80
C THR A 214 -22.65 -9.39 22.19
N LEU A 215 -22.63 -8.85 20.98
CA LEU A 215 -21.41 -8.41 20.31
C LEU A 215 -21.28 -6.89 20.42
N THR A 216 -20.11 -6.39 20.80
CA THR A 216 -19.78 -4.95 20.74
C THR A 216 -18.69 -4.68 19.71
N ILE A 217 -18.93 -3.77 18.77
CA ILE A 217 -17.93 -3.30 17.82
C ILE A 217 -17.53 -1.88 18.19
N ALA A 218 -16.35 -1.73 18.80
CA ALA A 218 -15.85 -0.46 19.32
C ALA A 218 -15.43 0.50 18.20
N THR A 219 -15.91 1.74 18.25
CA THR A 219 -15.53 2.79 17.29
C THR A 219 -14.09 3.25 17.49
N THR A 220 -13.36 3.47 16.39
CA THR A 220 -12.06 4.16 16.39
C THR A 220 -12.22 5.64 16.08
N PHE A 221 -13.42 6.06 15.64
CA PHE A 221 -13.71 7.46 15.32
C PHE A 221 -15.09 7.89 15.80
N ALA A 222 -15.22 8.10 17.11
CA ALA A 222 -16.48 8.41 17.80
C ALA A 222 -17.23 9.64 17.25
N ALA A 223 -16.54 10.56 16.58
CA ALA A 223 -17.16 11.73 15.96
C ALA A 223 -17.97 11.40 14.69
N GLN A 224 -17.69 10.27 14.04
CA GLN A 224 -18.31 9.87 12.76
C GLN A 224 -18.93 8.47 12.79
N ASN A 225 -18.64 7.64 13.79
CA ASN A 225 -19.28 6.34 13.96
C ASN A 225 -19.48 6.04 15.46
N PRO A 226 -20.69 5.66 15.91
CA PRO A 226 -20.88 5.20 17.27
C PRO A 226 -20.28 3.80 17.47
N THR A 227 -20.02 3.43 18.72
CA THR A 227 -19.86 2.01 19.07
C THR A 227 -21.16 1.28 18.73
N ARG A 228 -21.05 0.17 18.02
CA ARG A 228 -22.19 -0.66 17.60
C ARG A 228 -22.36 -1.82 18.57
N VAL A 229 -23.60 -2.15 18.90
CA VAL A 229 -23.95 -3.27 19.78
C VAL A 229 -25.01 -4.11 19.08
N TYR A 230 -24.79 -5.42 19.05
CA TYR A 230 -25.71 -6.38 18.46
C TYR A 230 -26.13 -7.42 19.48
N ASP A 231 -27.43 -7.69 19.55
CA ASP A 231 -27.98 -8.84 20.25
C ASP A 231 -27.81 -10.08 19.36
N LEU A 232 -27.25 -11.15 19.92
CA LEU A 232 -27.09 -12.45 19.28
C LEU A 232 -28.19 -13.40 19.75
N TYR A 233 -28.78 -14.16 18.83
CA TYR A 233 -29.77 -15.21 19.14
C TYR A 233 -29.36 -16.53 18.51
N ALA A 234 -28.90 -17.47 19.34
CA ALA A 234 -28.51 -18.81 18.91
C ALA A 234 -29.69 -19.77 19.03
N TYR A 235 -29.95 -20.54 17.98
CA TYR A 235 -31.01 -21.53 17.93
C TYR A 235 -30.58 -22.73 17.06
N ASP A 236 -31.31 -23.82 17.19
CA ASP A 236 -31.19 -25.02 16.37
C ASP A 236 -32.29 -24.96 15.29
N ASP A 237 -31.92 -24.82 14.02
CA ASP A 237 -32.86 -24.74 12.89
C ASP A 237 -33.48 -26.11 12.54
N ASP A 238 -32.90 -27.21 13.03
CA ASP A 238 -33.31 -28.58 12.76
C ASP A 238 -34.16 -29.18 13.89
N THR A 239 -35.44 -29.48 13.64
CA THR A 239 -36.30 -30.11 14.66
C THR A 239 -36.12 -31.64 14.73
N ASN A 240 -34.98 -32.11 15.24
CA ASN A 240 -34.60 -33.53 15.32
C ASN A 240 -34.58 -34.10 16.76
N GLY A 241 -34.79 -33.29 17.79
CA GLY A 241 -34.83 -33.64 19.21
C GLY A 241 -33.46 -33.76 19.89
N LEU A 242 -32.39 -33.29 19.25
CA LEU A 242 -31.03 -33.22 19.80
C LEU A 242 -30.72 -31.80 20.24
N VAL A 243 -29.63 -31.63 20.99
CA VAL A 243 -29.07 -30.32 21.29
C VAL A 243 -27.99 -30.05 20.25
N ASP A 244 -28.32 -29.30 19.20
CA ASP A 244 -27.41 -29.03 18.09
C ASP A 244 -27.57 -27.61 17.55
N TYR A 245 -27.16 -26.60 18.32
CA TYR A 245 -27.20 -25.22 17.84
C TYR A 245 -26.30 -25.06 16.62
N ASP A 246 -26.88 -24.58 15.52
CA ASP A 246 -26.22 -24.44 14.22
C ASP A 246 -26.26 -23.00 13.67
N THR A 247 -27.13 -22.16 14.24
CA THR A 247 -27.48 -20.86 13.67
C THR A 247 -27.45 -19.74 14.71
N VAL A 248 -26.94 -18.56 14.33
CA VAL A 248 -26.91 -17.35 15.16
C VAL A 248 -27.44 -16.13 14.39
N LEU A 249 -28.56 -15.56 14.82
CA LEU A 249 -29.04 -14.27 14.31
C LEU A 249 -28.26 -13.11 14.93
N LEU A 250 -27.90 -12.13 14.10
CA LEU A 250 -27.31 -10.86 14.50
C LEU A 250 -28.36 -9.75 14.38
N VAL A 251 -28.80 -9.18 15.50
CA VAL A 251 -29.84 -8.14 15.52
C VAL A 251 -29.27 -6.85 16.12
N PRO A 252 -29.41 -5.68 15.47
CA PRO A 252 -28.97 -4.41 16.05
C PRO A 252 -29.60 -4.18 17.42
N GLY A 253 -28.82 -3.81 18.42
CA GLY A 253 -29.34 -3.59 19.79
C GLY A 253 -30.43 -2.51 19.86
N ALA A 254 -30.44 -1.57 18.91
CA ALA A 254 -31.48 -0.56 18.76
C ALA A 254 -32.85 -1.13 18.34
N ALA A 255 -32.88 -2.32 17.72
CA ALA A 255 -34.10 -3.02 17.35
C ALA A 255 -34.78 -3.74 18.54
N ALA A 256 -34.21 -3.65 19.75
CA ALA A 256 -34.80 -4.16 20.98
C ALA A 256 -35.22 -5.65 20.89
N LYS A 257 -34.35 -6.50 20.31
CA LYS A 257 -34.55 -7.94 20.14
C LYS A 257 -35.76 -8.34 19.27
N ASP A 258 -36.10 -7.50 18.30
CA ASP A 258 -37.02 -7.85 17.21
C ASP A 258 -36.26 -8.58 16.09
N GLY A 259 -36.43 -9.91 16.02
CA GLY A 259 -35.77 -10.76 15.01
C GLY A 259 -36.15 -10.43 13.57
N SER A 260 -37.25 -9.70 13.32
CA SER A 260 -37.59 -9.24 11.97
C SER A 260 -36.63 -8.15 11.46
N GLN A 261 -35.81 -7.57 12.34
CA GLN A 261 -34.78 -6.59 12.04
C GLN A 261 -33.37 -7.19 12.07
N ALA A 262 -33.24 -8.51 12.03
CA ALA A 262 -31.93 -9.16 11.91
C ALA A 262 -31.23 -8.69 10.64
N GLU A 263 -29.94 -8.34 10.75
CA GLU A 263 -29.13 -7.93 9.61
C GLU A 263 -28.57 -9.13 8.87
N VAL A 264 -28.17 -10.17 9.61
CA VAL A 264 -27.62 -11.41 9.05
C VAL A 264 -28.05 -12.62 9.89
N ASN A 265 -28.11 -13.78 9.24
CA ASN A 265 -28.32 -15.09 9.87
C ASN A 265 -27.09 -15.96 9.65
N LEU A 266 -26.33 -16.22 10.71
CA LEU A 266 -25.00 -16.81 10.61
C LEU A 266 -25.06 -18.32 10.78
N VAL A 267 -24.45 -19.02 9.84
CA VAL A 267 -24.04 -20.43 9.98
C VAL A 267 -22.52 -20.52 9.98
N VAL A 268 -21.97 -21.63 10.47
CA VAL A 268 -20.52 -21.80 10.55
C VAL A 268 -19.89 -21.80 9.15
N GLY A 269 -18.91 -20.92 8.94
CA GLY A 269 -18.00 -20.96 7.79
C GLY A 269 -18.13 -19.79 6.80
N ASP A 270 -19.31 -19.20 6.66
CA ASP A 270 -19.54 -18.14 5.67
C ASP A 270 -19.35 -16.73 6.26
N PHE A 271 -18.86 -15.82 5.41
CA PHE A 271 -18.85 -14.39 5.71
C PHE A 271 -20.17 -13.78 5.27
N GLU A 272 -20.79 -13.03 6.17
CA GLU A 272 -22.01 -12.27 5.92
C GLU A 272 -21.74 -10.77 5.97
N GLU A 273 -22.27 -10.04 5.00
CA GLU A 273 -22.15 -8.58 4.90
C GLU A 273 -23.23 -7.89 5.75
N VAL A 274 -22.80 -6.97 6.61
CA VAL A 274 -23.69 -6.00 7.25
C VAL A 274 -23.49 -4.63 6.61
N LYS A 275 -24.54 -4.12 5.95
CA LYS A 275 -24.53 -2.81 5.32
C LYS A 275 -25.35 -1.79 6.12
N LEU A 276 -24.65 -0.80 6.65
CA LEU A 276 -25.18 0.29 7.45
C LEU A 276 -25.64 1.43 6.55
N THR A 277 -26.93 1.79 6.58
CA THR A 277 -27.49 2.85 5.72
C THR A 277 -28.49 3.73 6.47
N GLY A 278 -28.79 4.92 5.93
CA GLY A 278 -29.84 5.78 6.48
C GLY A 278 -29.59 6.15 7.94
N ALA A 279 -30.58 5.91 8.82
CA ALA A 279 -30.46 6.22 10.24
C ALA A 279 -29.39 5.38 10.95
N ASP A 280 -29.08 4.19 10.42
CA ASP A 280 -28.07 3.27 10.95
C ASP A 280 -26.69 3.49 10.33
N GLY A 281 -26.56 4.42 9.37
CA GLY A 281 -25.28 4.80 8.75
C GLY A 281 -24.32 5.53 9.70
N LEU A 282 -23.35 6.23 9.14
CA LEU A 282 -22.42 7.06 9.89
C LEU A 282 -23.12 8.26 10.58
N ILE A 283 -22.44 8.90 11.52
CA ILE A 283 -22.95 10.02 12.33
C ILE A 283 -22.12 11.30 12.18
N GLY A 284 -22.51 12.37 12.87
CA GLY A 284 -21.76 13.62 12.93
C GLY A 284 -21.65 14.29 11.56
N THR A 285 -20.44 14.65 11.15
CA THR A 285 -20.20 15.28 9.84
C THR A 285 -20.45 14.35 8.64
N ARG A 286 -20.61 13.04 8.90
CA ARG A 286 -20.98 12.02 7.92
C ARG A 286 -22.36 11.42 8.20
N ALA A 287 -23.24 12.15 8.90
CA ALA A 287 -24.58 11.66 9.25
C ALA A 287 -25.35 11.09 8.05
N GLY A 288 -25.76 9.83 8.14
CA GLY A 288 -26.55 9.13 7.12
C GLY A 288 -25.75 8.49 5.98
N GLN A 289 -24.43 8.69 5.94
CA GLN A 289 -23.58 8.06 4.91
C GLN A 289 -23.47 6.55 5.15
N ALA A 290 -23.56 5.76 4.08
CA ALA A 290 -23.47 4.31 4.16
C ALA A 290 -22.06 3.81 4.55
N ALA A 291 -21.97 2.70 5.27
CA ALA A 291 -20.74 1.99 5.56
C ALA A 291 -21.07 0.49 5.70
N GLY A 292 -20.09 -0.37 5.91
CA GLY A 292 -20.38 -1.77 6.20
C GLY A 292 -19.23 -2.50 6.85
N PHE A 293 -19.47 -3.73 7.26
CA PHE A 293 -18.47 -4.67 7.75
C PHE A 293 -18.93 -6.09 7.42
N TYR A 294 -18.02 -7.05 7.53
CA TYR A 294 -18.34 -8.47 7.42
C TYR A 294 -18.21 -9.15 8.77
N THR A 295 -18.99 -10.19 8.97
CA THR A 295 -18.86 -11.08 10.13
C THR A 295 -18.90 -12.53 9.70
N LYS A 296 -18.21 -13.40 10.43
CA LYS A 296 -18.15 -14.84 10.16
C LYS A 296 -18.22 -15.61 11.46
N LEU A 297 -19.16 -16.53 11.55
CA LEU A 297 -19.17 -17.52 12.61
C LEU A 297 -18.14 -18.60 12.26
N ILE A 298 -16.96 -18.53 12.88
CA ILE A 298 -15.85 -19.44 12.60
C ILE A 298 -16.12 -20.82 13.21
N SER A 299 -16.69 -20.86 14.41
CA SER A 299 -17.05 -22.11 15.07
C SER A 299 -18.24 -21.92 16.01
N LEU A 300 -19.02 -22.99 16.17
CA LEU A 300 -20.14 -23.09 17.09
C LEU A 300 -20.17 -24.52 17.62
N ALA A 301 -20.02 -24.71 18.93
CA ALA A 301 -20.23 -26.03 19.53
C ALA A 301 -21.73 -26.35 19.55
N PRO A 302 -22.16 -27.60 19.25
CA PRO A 302 -23.56 -28.02 19.28
C PRO A 302 -24.31 -27.73 20.58
N ASP A 303 -23.59 -27.60 21.70
CA ASP A 303 -24.13 -27.30 23.03
C ASP A 303 -23.83 -25.87 23.51
N LEU A 304 -23.27 -25.02 22.63
CA LEU A 304 -22.79 -23.65 22.90
C LEU A 304 -21.70 -23.56 23.98
N SER A 305 -21.03 -24.67 24.32
CA SER A 305 -19.92 -24.68 25.28
C SER A 305 -18.76 -23.79 24.86
N ASN A 306 -18.57 -23.60 23.55
CA ASN A 306 -17.68 -22.61 22.97
C ASN A 306 -18.18 -22.16 21.58
N PHE A 307 -17.71 -21.01 21.12
CA PHE A 307 -17.94 -20.49 19.78
C PHE A 307 -16.88 -19.43 19.47
N LYS A 308 -16.74 -19.07 18.19
CA LYS A 308 -15.89 -17.97 17.73
C LYS A 308 -16.60 -17.20 16.62
N LEU A 309 -16.88 -15.93 16.87
CA LEU A 309 -17.48 -15.00 15.93
C LEU A 309 -16.48 -13.91 15.58
N TYR A 310 -16.08 -13.82 14.31
CA TYR A 310 -15.18 -12.80 13.80
C TYR A 310 -15.95 -11.64 13.17
N PHE A 311 -15.44 -10.42 13.30
CA PHE A 311 -15.95 -9.23 12.62
C PHE A 311 -14.81 -8.34 12.12
N THR A 312 -14.96 -7.82 10.90
CA THR A 312 -14.05 -6.83 10.33
C THR A 312 -14.34 -5.44 10.90
N SER A 313 -13.44 -4.49 10.66
CA SER A 313 -13.73 -3.08 10.91
C SER A 313 -14.96 -2.62 10.10
N VAL A 314 -15.68 -1.61 10.58
CA VAL A 314 -16.64 -0.82 9.79
C VAL A 314 -15.85 0.03 8.82
N GLN A 315 -16.11 -0.14 7.53
CA GLN A 315 -15.33 0.43 6.45
C GLN A 315 -16.22 1.17 5.45
N ARG A 316 -15.62 2.11 4.73
CA ARG A 316 -16.28 2.80 3.62
C ARG A 316 -15.26 3.14 2.55
N VAL A 317 -15.57 2.73 1.32
CA VAL A 317 -14.82 3.10 0.11
C VAL A 317 -14.55 4.60 0.05
N ILE A 318 -13.39 4.97 -0.47
CA ILE A 318 -13.09 6.35 -0.84
C ILE A 318 -13.18 6.47 -2.35
N ALA A 319 -14.00 7.41 -2.83
CA ALA A 319 -14.10 7.70 -4.25
C ALA A 319 -14.29 9.19 -4.52
N SER A 320 -13.93 9.61 -5.73
CA SER A 320 -14.17 10.97 -6.20
C SER A 320 -14.52 10.96 -7.68
N CYS A 321 -15.45 11.83 -8.09
CA CYS A 321 -15.71 12.08 -9.50
C CYS A 321 -16.50 13.36 -9.73
N THR A 322 -16.09 14.15 -10.73
CA THR A 322 -16.74 15.42 -11.08
C THR A 322 -17.24 15.49 -12.53
N THR A 323 -17.15 14.40 -13.28
CA THR A 323 -17.70 14.32 -14.64
C THR A 323 -19.22 14.52 -14.65
N ALA A 324 -19.79 14.87 -15.81
CA ALA A 324 -21.23 15.02 -15.97
C ALA A 324 -22.02 13.73 -15.63
N ALA A 325 -21.46 12.55 -15.92
CA ALA A 325 -22.07 11.27 -15.57
C ALA A 325 -22.15 11.09 -14.05
N CYS A 326 -21.09 11.42 -13.32
CA CYS A 326 -21.05 11.37 -11.87
C CYS A 326 -21.96 12.41 -11.22
N MET A 327 -22.07 13.61 -11.81
CA MET A 327 -22.99 14.64 -11.35
C MET A 327 -24.48 14.25 -11.53
N ALA A 328 -24.77 13.28 -12.40
CA ALA A 328 -26.12 12.72 -12.59
C ALA A 328 -26.48 11.64 -11.56
N LEU A 329 -25.50 11.09 -10.81
CA LEU A 329 -25.76 10.15 -9.72
C LEU A 329 -26.53 10.83 -8.58
N PRO A 330 -27.25 10.08 -7.72
CA PRO A 330 -27.95 10.66 -6.59
C PRO A 330 -27.04 11.52 -5.70
N ALA A 331 -27.53 12.70 -5.30
CA ALA A 331 -26.80 13.56 -4.38
C ALA A 331 -26.72 12.91 -2.99
N GLY A 332 -25.56 13.04 -2.34
CA GLY A 332 -25.38 12.63 -0.95
C GLY A 332 -25.62 13.77 0.04
N GLY A 333 -25.19 13.51 1.28
CA GLY A 333 -25.10 14.53 2.32
C GLY A 333 -24.13 15.67 1.95
N ALA A 334 -24.13 16.73 2.74
CA ALA A 334 -23.23 17.87 2.49
C ALA A 334 -21.76 17.41 2.50
N GLY A 335 -21.05 17.67 1.40
CA GLY A 335 -19.63 17.30 1.24
C GLY A 335 -19.37 15.84 0.87
N GLU A 336 -20.41 15.02 0.68
CA GLU A 336 -20.29 13.65 0.22
C GLU A 336 -20.15 13.59 -1.31
N ASP A 337 -19.13 12.89 -1.81
CA ASP A 337 -18.98 12.64 -3.24
C ASP A 337 -20.06 11.68 -3.75
N ARG A 338 -20.62 11.95 -4.93
CA ARG A 338 -21.74 11.17 -5.48
C ARG A 338 -21.34 9.76 -5.91
N LEU A 339 -20.10 9.58 -6.40
CA LEU A 339 -19.58 8.27 -6.72
C LEU A 339 -19.30 7.48 -5.43
N GLU A 340 -18.69 8.12 -4.44
CA GLU A 340 -18.44 7.48 -3.13
C GLU A 340 -19.73 6.98 -2.50
N LYS A 341 -20.77 7.83 -2.47
CA LYS A 341 -22.11 7.46 -2.01
C LYS A 341 -22.67 6.26 -2.78
N TYR A 342 -22.67 6.35 -4.11
CA TYR A 342 -23.25 5.30 -4.95
C TYR A 342 -22.58 3.97 -4.69
N LEU A 343 -21.25 3.93 -4.66
CA LEU A 343 -20.51 2.69 -4.43
C LEU A 343 -20.80 2.14 -3.03
N ALA A 344 -20.70 2.97 -1.98
CA ALA A 344 -20.95 2.53 -0.61
C ALA A 344 -22.35 1.92 -0.40
N GLU A 345 -23.35 2.35 -1.18
CA GLU A 345 -24.72 1.83 -1.10
C GLU A 345 -24.96 0.61 -2.01
N ASN A 346 -24.38 0.59 -3.21
CA ASN A 346 -24.83 -0.30 -4.29
C ASN A 346 -23.82 -1.39 -4.69
N VAL A 347 -22.57 -1.34 -4.23
CA VAL A 347 -21.61 -2.44 -4.38
C VAL A 347 -21.34 -3.11 -3.04
N PRO A 348 -20.81 -4.33 -2.98
CA PRO A 348 -20.39 -4.94 -1.71
C PRO A 348 -19.48 -4.02 -0.92
N THR A 349 -19.47 -4.14 0.40
CA THR A 349 -18.61 -3.35 1.28
C THR A 349 -17.15 -3.60 0.91
N TYR A 350 -16.36 -2.52 0.84
CA TYR A 350 -14.92 -2.58 0.64
C TYR A 350 -14.29 -3.52 1.68
N ILE A 351 -13.34 -4.33 1.23
CA ILE A 351 -12.54 -5.20 2.08
C ILE A 351 -11.17 -5.43 1.44
N ALA A 352 -10.18 -5.75 2.26
CA ALA A 352 -8.82 -6.11 1.87
C ALA A 352 -8.27 -7.18 2.82
N ALA A 353 -7.13 -7.78 2.51
CA ALA A 353 -6.53 -8.77 3.39
C ALA A 353 -5.95 -8.09 4.63
N ASP A 354 -6.53 -8.37 5.81
CA ASP A 354 -6.09 -7.78 7.06
C ASP A 354 -5.17 -8.76 7.78
N PHE A 355 -3.87 -8.47 7.80
CA PHE A 355 -2.88 -9.38 8.40
C PHE A 355 -3.04 -9.49 9.93
N ALA A 356 -3.54 -8.45 10.61
CA ALA A 356 -3.47 -8.39 12.06
C ALA A 356 -4.33 -9.47 12.76
N PRO A 357 -5.55 -9.82 12.30
CA PRO A 357 -6.26 -10.98 12.82
C PRO A 357 -5.52 -12.31 12.64
N LEU A 358 -4.81 -12.49 11.53
CA LEU A 358 -4.02 -13.70 11.26
C LEU A 358 -2.81 -13.76 12.18
N GLU A 359 -2.01 -12.68 12.25
CA GLU A 359 -0.82 -12.60 13.10
C GLU A 359 -1.19 -12.61 14.60
N ALA A 360 -2.37 -12.13 14.96
CA ALA A 360 -2.93 -12.28 16.31
C ALA A 360 -3.42 -13.70 16.62
N ARG A 361 -3.39 -14.61 15.64
CA ARG A 361 -3.87 -16.01 15.72
C ARG A 361 -5.36 -16.15 16.01
N VAL A 362 -6.15 -15.08 15.83
CA VAL A 362 -7.59 -15.12 16.10
C VAL A 362 -8.38 -15.73 14.93
N VAL A 363 -7.83 -15.69 13.71
CA VAL A 363 -8.36 -16.36 12.52
C VAL A 363 -7.28 -17.25 11.88
N ASP A 364 -7.72 -18.27 11.13
CA ASP A 364 -6.82 -19.14 10.38
C ASP A 364 -6.43 -18.57 9.01
N GLU A 365 -5.45 -19.21 8.36
CA GLU A 365 -4.94 -18.82 7.04
C GLU A 365 -6.06 -18.82 5.99
N GLU A 366 -6.95 -19.81 6.02
CA GLU A 366 -8.08 -19.93 5.11
C GLU A 366 -9.09 -18.78 5.27
N THR A 367 -9.41 -18.36 6.49
CA THR A 367 -10.30 -17.22 6.75
C THR A 367 -9.67 -15.91 6.31
N TYR A 368 -8.36 -15.74 6.53
CA TYR A 368 -7.61 -14.60 6.00
C TYR A 368 -7.65 -14.57 4.47
N VAL A 369 -7.45 -15.71 3.81
CA VAL A 369 -7.48 -15.82 2.34
C VAL A 369 -8.89 -15.56 1.80
N GLN A 370 -9.93 -16.12 2.41
CA GLN A 370 -11.32 -15.88 2.01
C GLN A 370 -11.69 -14.38 2.11
N GLN A 371 -11.22 -13.69 3.15
CA GLN A 371 -11.41 -12.24 3.28
C GLN A 371 -10.63 -11.46 2.21
N GLY A 372 -9.34 -11.76 2.07
CA GLY A 372 -8.41 -11.01 1.21
C GLY A 372 -8.55 -11.28 -0.28
N LEU A 373 -9.09 -12.43 -0.66
CA LEU A 373 -9.28 -12.84 -2.05
C LEU A 373 -10.76 -12.80 -2.44
N ASP A 374 -11.59 -13.66 -1.86
CA ASP A 374 -12.96 -13.90 -2.36
C ASP A 374 -13.85 -12.66 -2.15
N LEU A 375 -13.88 -12.11 -0.93
CA LEU A 375 -14.67 -10.91 -0.64
C LEU A 375 -14.10 -9.68 -1.35
N HIS A 376 -12.77 -9.54 -1.39
CA HIS A 376 -12.11 -8.44 -2.09
C HIS A 376 -12.45 -8.48 -3.58
N GLU A 377 -12.39 -9.65 -4.21
CA GLU A 377 -12.73 -9.84 -5.61
C GLU A 377 -14.20 -9.46 -5.86
N GLY A 378 -15.12 -9.87 -4.98
CA GLY A 378 -16.54 -9.50 -5.07
C GLY A 378 -16.74 -7.98 -5.11
N TYR A 379 -16.11 -7.25 -4.19
CA TYR A 379 -16.13 -5.78 -4.15
C TYR A 379 -15.45 -5.16 -5.38
N ALA A 380 -14.22 -5.59 -5.68
CA ALA A 380 -13.36 -4.99 -6.69
C ALA A 380 -13.95 -5.16 -8.10
N ASN A 381 -14.49 -6.34 -8.40
CA ASN A 381 -15.14 -6.62 -9.67
C ASN A 381 -16.45 -5.83 -9.82
N ALA A 382 -17.29 -5.74 -8.78
CA ALA A 382 -18.52 -4.95 -8.82
C ALA A 382 -18.23 -3.46 -9.06
N THR A 383 -17.20 -2.94 -8.41
CA THR A 383 -16.75 -1.54 -8.58
C THR A 383 -16.22 -1.31 -10.00
N LEU A 384 -15.35 -2.19 -10.50
CA LEU A 384 -14.79 -2.12 -11.85
C LEU A 384 -15.87 -2.18 -12.92
N ASP A 385 -16.79 -3.16 -12.83
CA ASP A 385 -17.89 -3.36 -13.77
C ASP A 385 -18.83 -2.16 -13.79
N TYR A 386 -19.11 -1.57 -12.63
CA TYR A 386 -19.91 -0.36 -12.57
C TYR A 386 -19.21 0.83 -13.24
N ILE A 387 -17.94 1.08 -12.91
CA ILE A 387 -17.21 2.24 -13.42
C ILE A 387 -16.99 2.14 -14.93
N LEU A 388 -16.41 1.04 -15.40
CA LEU A 388 -16.04 0.87 -16.81
C LEU A 388 -17.19 0.34 -17.68
N GLY A 389 -18.19 -0.32 -17.10
CA GLY A 389 -19.33 -0.84 -17.85
C GLY A 389 -20.53 0.10 -17.88
N THR A 390 -20.74 0.90 -16.83
CA THR A 390 -21.97 1.71 -16.67
C THR A 390 -21.70 3.20 -16.58
N LEU A 391 -20.84 3.64 -15.65
CA LEU A 391 -20.64 5.06 -15.34
C LEU A 391 -19.85 5.80 -16.43
N GLN A 392 -18.77 5.18 -16.91
CA GLN A 392 -17.88 5.73 -17.94
C GLN A 392 -17.44 4.64 -18.94
N PRO A 393 -18.36 4.07 -19.74
CA PRO A 393 -18.06 3.04 -20.76
C PRO A 393 -17.21 3.54 -21.93
N ASP A 394 -17.02 4.85 -22.02
CA ASP A 394 -16.15 5.51 -22.98
C ASP A 394 -14.80 5.96 -22.40
N THR A 395 -14.37 5.34 -21.31
CA THR A 395 -13.00 5.48 -20.79
C THR A 395 -11.95 5.19 -21.88
N GLU A 396 -10.96 6.07 -22.00
CA GLU A 396 -9.83 5.96 -22.94
C GLU A 396 -8.54 5.53 -22.24
N LEU A 397 -8.35 5.90 -20.97
CA LEU A 397 -7.27 5.41 -20.12
C LEU A 397 -7.86 4.84 -18.83
N ALA A 398 -7.79 3.52 -18.67
CA ALA A 398 -8.15 2.84 -17.43
C ALA A 398 -6.87 2.50 -16.66
N MET A 399 -6.77 2.96 -15.42
CA MET A 399 -5.70 2.64 -14.48
C MET A 399 -6.30 1.74 -13.40
N VAL A 400 -5.92 0.47 -13.35
CA VAL A 400 -6.53 -0.54 -12.49
C VAL A 400 -5.48 -1.25 -11.64
N GLY A 401 -5.73 -1.36 -10.33
CA GLY A 401 -4.82 -2.03 -9.40
C GLY A 401 -5.39 -3.31 -8.77
N LEU A 402 -4.53 -4.13 -8.19
CA LEU A 402 -4.87 -5.24 -7.29
C LEU A 402 -3.81 -5.34 -6.17
N PRO A 403 -4.18 -5.28 -4.88
CA PRO A 403 -3.22 -5.37 -3.78
C PRO A 403 -2.84 -6.80 -3.37
N VAL A 404 -3.69 -7.79 -3.65
CA VAL A 404 -3.67 -9.12 -3.00
C VAL A 404 -2.37 -9.91 -3.20
N THR A 405 -1.66 -9.70 -4.31
CA THR A 405 -0.38 -10.38 -4.59
C THR A 405 0.73 -9.98 -3.62
N ASP A 406 0.73 -8.74 -3.14
CA ASP A 406 1.62 -8.21 -2.10
C ASP A 406 1.20 -8.75 -0.74
N GLU A 407 -0.09 -8.56 -0.40
CA GLU A 407 -0.67 -8.97 0.89
C GLU A 407 -0.40 -10.45 1.21
N PHE A 408 -0.57 -11.35 0.23
CA PHE A 408 -0.35 -12.79 0.43
C PHE A 408 1.13 -13.15 0.43
N SER A 409 1.96 -12.43 -0.34
CA SER A 409 3.41 -12.65 -0.31
C SER A 409 3.98 -12.29 1.05
N HIS A 410 3.49 -11.22 1.68
CA HIS A 410 3.84 -10.86 3.05
C HIS A 410 3.59 -11.98 4.06
N GLN A 411 2.47 -12.70 3.96
CA GLN A 411 2.07 -13.69 4.96
C GLN A 411 2.59 -15.11 4.69
N PHE A 412 2.91 -15.46 3.44
CA PHE A 412 3.19 -16.87 3.12
C PHE A 412 4.56 -17.14 2.50
N MET A 413 5.24 -16.14 1.93
CA MET A 413 6.40 -16.38 1.05
C MET A 413 7.57 -17.14 1.71
N GLY A 414 7.94 -16.75 2.93
CA GLY A 414 8.97 -17.40 3.73
C GLY A 414 8.59 -18.81 4.14
N LEU A 415 7.29 -19.07 4.41
CA LEU A 415 6.81 -20.36 4.88
C LEU A 415 6.97 -21.51 3.87
N TYR A 416 7.21 -21.19 2.58
CA TYR A 416 7.58 -22.18 1.55
C TYR A 416 8.96 -21.94 0.93
N THR A 417 9.79 -21.09 1.54
CA THR A 417 11.18 -20.86 1.11
C THR A 417 12.15 -21.57 2.04
N PRO A 418 12.95 -22.55 1.56
CA PRO A 418 13.71 -23.44 2.45
C PRO A 418 14.99 -22.84 3.04
N THR A 419 15.60 -21.86 2.37
CA THR A 419 16.88 -21.27 2.82
C THR A 419 16.93 -19.78 2.51
N ASP A 420 17.80 -19.06 3.22
CA ASP A 420 18.17 -17.70 2.84
C ASP A 420 19.14 -17.67 1.65
N MET A 421 19.58 -16.46 1.28
CA MET A 421 20.51 -16.21 0.18
C MET A 421 21.92 -16.77 0.39
N ASP A 422 22.32 -17.05 1.64
CA ASP A 422 23.61 -17.66 1.96
C ASP A 422 23.50 -19.20 2.03
N GLY A 423 22.30 -19.75 1.82
CA GLY A 423 22.00 -21.17 1.84
C GLY A 423 21.72 -21.73 3.24
N ASP A 424 21.57 -20.87 4.24
CA ASP A 424 21.25 -21.30 5.59
C ASP A 424 19.76 -21.64 5.74
N PRO A 425 19.41 -22.67 6.53
CA PRO A 425 18.02 -23.09 6.69
C PRO A 425 17.13 -21.96 7.22
N ASN A 426 15.94 -21.83 6.63
CA ASN A 426 14.86 -21.03 7.18
C ASN A 426 14.16 -21.82 8.30
N PRO A 427 14.16 -21.35 9.55
CA PRO A 427 13.46 -22.05 10.64
C PRO A 427 11.95 -22.11 10.43
N TYR A 428 11.36 -21.17 9.69
CA TYR A 428 9.91 -21.10 9.45
C TYR A 428 9.44 -21.86 8.21
N TYR A 429 10.32 -22.63 7.57
CA TYR A 429 9.95 -23.40 6.38
C TYR A 429 9.01 -24.56 6.77
N ASP A 430 7.75 -24.45 6.36
CA ASP A 430 6.64 -25.33 6.77
C ASP A 430 6.42 -25.38 8.29
N ASP A 431 6.83 -24.37 9.05
CA ASP A 431 6.69 -24.32 10.51
C ASP A 431 6.42 -22.87 10.94
N VAL A 432 5.15 -22.49 10.97
CA VAL A 432 4.77 -21.09 11.29
C VAL A 432 4.94 -20.76 12.79
N ASP A 433 4.93 -21.79 13.64
CA ASP A 433 4.97 -21.66 15.09
C ASP A 433 6.39 -21.74 15.67
N ASP A 434 7.38 -22.11 14.86
CA ASP A 434 8.79 -22.27 15.26
C ASP A 434 8.93 -23.30 16.39
N ASP A 435 8.20 -24.41 16.27
CA ASP A 435 8.14 -25.48 17.27
C ASP A 435 8.92 -26.76 16.88
N ASP A 436 9.67 -26.67 15.78
CA ASP A 436 10.43 -27.75 15.13
C ASP A 436 9.53 -28.89 14.57
N VAL A 437 8.23 -28.66 14.38
CA VAL A 437 7.28 -29.62 13.81
C VAL A 437 6.70 -29.09 12.49
N PRO A 438 6.96 -29.77 11.35
CA PRO A 438 6.36 -29.36 10.09
C PRO A 438 4.83 -29.39 10.11
N ASP A 439 4.22 -28.28 9.71
CA ASP A 439 2.79 -28.07 9.53
C ASP A 439 2.21 -28.98 8.43
N GLY A 440 3.03 -29.37 7.44
CA GLY A 440 2.59 -30.12 6.27
C GLY A 440 1.72 -29.30 5.31
N ARG A 441 1.91 -27.97 5.29
CA ARG A 441 1.05 -26.99 4.60
C ARG A 441 1.71 -26.27 3.44
N LEU A 442 2.95 -26.60 3.07
CA LEU A 442 3.68 -26.02 1.93
C LEU A 442 2.82 -25.79 0.67
N ALA A 443 2.16 -26.84 0.18
CA ALA A 443 1.37 -26.77 -1.05
C ALA A 443 0.13 -25.87 -0.93
N ILE A 444 -0.44 -25.77 0.28
CA ILE A 444 -1.58 -24.91 0.59
C ILE A 444 -1.12 -23.44 0.58
N ARG A 445 -0.03 -23.13 1.29
CA ARG A 445 0.54 -21.78 1.39
C ARG A 445 1.06 -21.25 0.05
N GLU A 446 1.76 -22.08 -0.72
CA GLU A 446 2.11 -21.72 -2.11
C GLU A 446 0.84 -21.53 -2.96
N GLY A 447 -0.19 -22.36 -2.72
CA GLY A 447 -1.50 -22.26 -3.35
C GLY A 447 -2.20 -20.92 -3.14
N PHE A 448 -2.06 -20.32 -1.95
CA PHE A 448 -2.61 -18.99 -1.65
C PHE A 448 -1.93 -17.90 -2.48
N VAL A 449 -0.59 -17.82 -2.49
CA VAL A 449 0.13 -16.83 -3.32
C VAL A 449 -0.23 -17.02 -4.80
N LYS A 450 -0.31 -18.27 -5.25
CA LYS A 450 -0.70 -18.63 -6.60
C LYS A 450 -2.13 -18.20 -6.97
N SER A 451 -3.10 -18.28 -6.04
CA SER A 451 -4.48 -17.81 -6.29
C SER A 451 -4.55 -16.29 -6.40
N ALA A 452 -3.75 -15.54 -5.66
CA ALA A 452 -3.64 -14.09 -5.82
C ALA A 452 -3.14 -13.69 -7.22
N TYR A 453 -2.15 -14.42 -7.77
CA TYR A 453 -1.68 -14.20 -9.14
C TYR A 453 -2.76 -14.55 -10.17
N HIS A 454 -3.54 -15.61 -9.94
CA HIS A 454 -4.67 -15.95 -10.79
C HIS A 454 -5.72 -14.84 -10.81
N ALA A 455 -6.11 -14.32 -9.64
CA ALA A 455 -7.05 -13.19 -9.53
C ALA A 455 -6.53 -11.92 -10.23
N ALA A 456 -5.21 -11.68 -10.24
CA ALA A 456 -4.61 -10.60 -11.01
C ALA A 456 -4.82 -10.77 -12.53
N ASP A 457 -4.67 -11.99 -13.05
CA ASP A 457 -4.95 -12.29 -14.47
C ASP A 457 -6.43 -12.09 -14.81
N GLU A 458 -7.33 -12.52 -13.92
CA GLU A 458 -8.78 -12.41 -14.11
C GLU A 458 -9.27 -10.96 -14.05
N LYS A 459 -8.81 -10.16 -13.07
CA LYS A 459 -9.14 -8.73 -12.98
C LYS A 459 -8.62 -7.96 -14.19
N LEU A 460 -7.42 -8.31 -14.68
CA LEU A 460 -6.90 -7.79 -15.95
C LEU A 460 -7.79 -8.16 -17.14
N ALA A 461 -8.19 -9.43 -17.26
CA ALA A 461 -9.07 -9.91 -18.33
C ALA A 461 -10.40 -9.14 -18.33
N ARG A 462 -11.00 -8.98 -17.16
CA ARG A 462 -12.25 -8.26 -16.93
C ARG A 462 -12.13 -6.79 -17.32
N THR A 463 -11.07 -6.11 -16.88
CA THR A 463 -10.77 -4.73 -17.25
C THR A 463 -10.69 -4.56 -18.77
N ARG A 464 -9.96 -5.46 -19.45
CA ARG A 464 -9.81 -5.39 -20.91
C ARG A 464 -11.13 -5.57 -21.64
N SER A 465 -12.03 -6.40 -21.12
CA SER A 465 -13.35 -6.65 -21.72
C SER A 465 -14.19 -5.37 -21.83
N TRP A 466 -14.10 -4.47 -20.84
CA TRP A 466 -14.77 -3.17 -20.87
C TRP A 466 -14.07 -2.14 -21.75
N MET A 467 -12.76 -2.31 -21.96
CA MET A 467 -11.94 -1.37 -22.74
C MET A 467 -11.92 -1.68 -24.24
N GLY A 468 -12.74 -2.63 -24.71
CA GLY A 468 -12.94 -2.96 -26.12
C GLY A 468 -12.19 -4.21 -26.57
N THR A 469 -12.17 -4.48 -27.87
CA THR A 469 -11.71 -5.78 -28.41
C THR A 469 -10.19 -5.97 -28.36
N ASN A 470 -9.41 -4.88 -28.44
CA ASN A 470 -7.95 -4.94 -28.43
C ASN A 470 -7.33 -3.64 -27.89
N PRO A 471 -7.60 -3.26 -26.64
CA PRO A 471 -6.96 -2.09 -26.03
C PRO A 471 -5.45 -2.31 -25.92
N THR A 472 -4.69 -1.23 -26.07
CA THR A 472 -3.27 -1.25 -25.69
C THR A 472 -3.21 -1.53 -24.20
N THR A 473 -2.47 -2.54 -23.79
CA THR A 473 -2.44 -3.03 -22.43
C THR A 473 -1.01 -2.97 -21.93
N PHE A 474 -0.83 -2.26 -20.83
CA PHE A 474 0.35 -2.28 -19.98
C PHE A 474 0.01 -3.07 -18.71
N VAL A 475 0.85 -4.04 -18.36
CA VAL A 475 0.79 -4.80 -17.11
C VAL A 475 2.08 -4.51 -16.36
N GLY A 476 1.95 -4.02 -15.13
CA GLY A 476 3.04 -3.63 -14.27
C GLY A 476 2.95 -4.25 -12.87
N SER A 477 3.95 -3.96 -12.07
CA SER A 477 3.91 -3.99 -10.62
C SER A 477 4.76 -2.83 -10.12
N ASP A 478 4.53 -2.37 -8.91
CA ASP A 478 5.24 -1.30 -8.20
C ASP A 478 6.53 -1.77 -7.50
N HIS A 479 6.66 -3.07 -7.21
CA HIS A 479 7.89 -3.73 -6.77
C HIS A 479 7.88 -5.24 -7.01
N GLY A 480 9.02 -5.88 -6.72
CA GLY A 480 9.12 -7.32 -6.52
C GLY A 480 9.11 -7.68 -5.03
N PHE A 481 9.65 -8.85 -4.69
CA PHE A 481 9.60 -9.41 -3.34
C PHE A 481 10.82 -10.28 -3.02
N ALA A 482 11.11 -10.40 -1.72
CA ALA A 482 12.07 -11.33 -1.14
C ALA A 482 11.45 -12.02 0.09
N PRO A 483 11.88 -13.22 0.47
CA PRO A 483 11.42 -13.85 1.69
C PRO A 483 12.04 -13.13 2.90
N ALA A 484 11.31 -13.06 4.00
CA ALA A 484 11.77 -12.45 5.24
C ALA A 484 11.28 -13.27 6.43
N TRP A 485 12.00 -13.24 7.55
CA TRP A 485 11.54 -13.85 8.81
C TRP A 485 12.29 -13.29 10.03
N LEU A 486 13.11 -12.25 9.83
CA LEU A 486 13.81 -11.55 10.91
C LEU A 486 13.54 -10.04 10.79
N ALA A 487 13.29 -9.39 11.92
CA ALA A 487 12.99 -7.98 11.99
C ALA A 487 14.04 -7.21 12.81
N VAL A 488 14.68 -6.23 12.19
CA VAL A 488 15.55 -5.24 12.80
C VAL A 488 14.71 -4.13 13.42
N ASN A 489 14.75 -4.00 14.74
CA ASN A 489 14.15 -2.88 15.45
C ASN A 489 15.05 -1.64 15.37
N ALA A 490 14.81 -0.82 14.35
CA ALA A 490 15.56 0.42 14.14
C ALA A 490 15.53 1.36 15.35
N ARG A 491 14.44 1.39 16.14
CA ARG A 491 14.34 2.24 17.34
C ARG A 491 15.25 1.76 18.45
N LYS A 492 15.39 0.43 18.63
CA LYS A 492 16.34 -0.14 19.59
C LYS A 492 17.78 0.13 19.15
N VAL A 493 18.11 0.01 17.87
CA VAL A 493 19.44 0.36 17.35
C VAL A 493 19.77 1.83 17.61
N LEU A 494 18.82 2.74 17.35
CA LEU A 494 18.99 4.16 17.65
C LEU A 494 19.04 4.44 19.16
N TYR A 495 18.31 3.68 19.99
CA TYR A 495 18.38 3.79 21.43
C TYR A 495 19.79 3.42 21.95
N ASP A 496 20.40 2.35 21.43
CA ASP A 496 21.76 1.94 21.82
C ASP A 496 22.86 2.81 21.21
N THR A 497 22.53 3.60 20.19
CA THR A 497 23.48 4.50 19.53
C THR A 497 23.76 5.69 20.42
N MET A 498 24.99 5.79 20.91
CA MET A 498 25.43 6.84 21.83
C MET A 498 26.25 7.91 21.11
N VAL A 499 25.97 9.18 21.39
CA VAL A 499 26.74 10.35 20.94
C VAL A 499 27.29 11.14 22.13
N MET A 500 28.51 11.66 22.00
CA MET A 500 29.11 12.49 23.05
C MET A 500 28.53 13.91 23.00
N ASN A 501 27.95 14.37 24.11
CA ASN A 501 27.68 15.77 24.32
C ASN A 501 28.95 16.45 24.85
N THR A 502 29.57 17.28 24.01
CA THR A 502 30.83 17.98 24.32
C THR A 502 30.70 19.06 25.39
N GLN A 503 29.50 19.58 25.63
CA GLN A 503 29.26 20.57 26.68
C GLN A 503 29.16 19.90 28.05
N SER A 504 28.45 18.78 28.15
CA SER A 504 28.29 18.05 29.42
C SER A 504 29.37 16.99 29.65
N SER A 505 30.17 16.66 28.63
CA SER A 505 31.10 15.51 28.63
C SER A 505 30.42 14.17 28.95
N MET A 506 29.18 13.98 28.50
CA MET A 506 28.42 12.74 28.74
C MET A 506 27.98 12.09 27.43
N MET A 507 27.95 10.77 27.40
CA MET A 507 27.33 10.01 26.31
C MET A 507 25.81 10.03 26.47
N GLN A 508 25.10 10.23 25.36
CA GLN A 508 23.63 10.28 25.32
C GLN A 508 23.13 9.43 24.16
N SER A 509 22.01 8.72 24.37
CA SER A 509 21.32 8.00 23.30
C SER A 509 20.78 8.99 22.27
N VAL A 510 20.81 8.63 20.98
CA VAL A 510 20.19 9.45 19.93
C VAL A 510 18.67 9.30 19.88
N HIS A 511 18.12 8.25 20.49
CA HIS A 511 16.68 7.99 20.57
C HIS A 511 16.26 7.40 21.94
N PRO A 512 16.35 8.17 23.04
CA PRO A 512 16.06 7.69 24.40
C PRO A 512 14.67 7.05 24.59
N SER A 513 13.67 7.39 23.78
CA SER A 513 12.32 6.78 23.86
C SER A 513 12.20 5.42 23.15
N GLY A 514 13.27 4.98 22.48
CA GLY A 514 13.26 3.85 21.54
C GLY A 514 13.21 2.46 22.12
N ASN A 515 13.45 2.29 23.43
CA ASN A 515 13.65 0.96 23.98
C ASN A 515 12.35 0.17 24.16
N THR A 516 11.23 0.83 24.48
CA THR A 516 10.00 0.16 24.93
C THR A 516 8.87 0.15 23.91
N THR A 517 9.09 0.67 22.71
CA THR A 517 8.04 0.82 21.69
C THR A 517 8.58 0.57 20.28
N THR A 518 7.74 0.09 19.38
CA THR A 518 8.12 -0.32 18.01
C THR A 518 7.43 0.50 16.92
N SER A 519 6.72 1.58 17.30
CA SER A 519 6.00 2.43 16.34
C SER A 519 6.92 3.03 15.27
N ASN A 520 6.60 2.75 14.00
CA ASN A 520 7.19 3.39 12.83
C ASN A 520 7.10 4.93 12.92
N CYS A 521 8.21 5.63 12.59
CA CYS A 521 8.39 7.08 12.69
C CYS A 521 8.18 7.71 14.08
N GLY A 522 8.01 6.90 15.13
CA GLY A 522 7.71 7.38 16.48
C GLY A 522 8.89 8.13 17.08
N ALA A 523 8.61 9.29 17.69
CA ALA A 523 9.59 10.07 18.44
C ALA A 523 8.90 10.94 19.50
N THR A 524 9.60 11.18 20.60
CA THR A 524 9.25 12.17 21.62
C THR A 524 9.91 13.51 21.29
N ASN A 525 9.14 14.60 21.43
CA ASN A 525 9.66 15.94 21.18
C ASN A 525 10.69 16.35 22.24
N LEU A 526 11.69 17.13 21.83
CA LEU A 526 12.64 17.73 22.75
C LEU A 526 11.92 18.73 23.66
N VAL A 527 12.06 18.56 24.98
CA VAL A 527 11.60 19.56 25.94
C VAL A 527 12.68 20.61 26.07
N THR A 528 12.42 21.82 25.57
CA THR A 528 13.31 22.96 25.76
C THR A 528 13.30 23.34 27.24
N ALA A 529 14.33 22.94 27.99
CA ALA A 529 14.50 23.42 29.35
C ALA A 529 14.73 24.94 29.34
N GLY A 530 13.85 25.70 30.01
CA GLY A 530 14.16 27.08 30.39
C GLY A 530 15.47 27.11 31.22
N THR A 531 16.34 28.07 30.91
CA THR A 531 17.72 28.35 31.36
C THR A 531 18.06 28.14 32.89
N PRO A 532 19.35 27.96 33.29
CA PRO A 532 19.89 26.78 34.03
C PRO A 532 20.63 27.16 35.37
N PRO A 533 21.26 26.27 36.20
CA PRO A 533 22.43 25.42 35.86
C PRO A 533 22.55 24.10 36.67
N ASN A 534 22.16 22.94 36.10
CA ASN A 534 22.67 21.60 36.52
C ASN A 534 22.13 20.40 35.74
N ASN A 535 21.09 20.53 34.91
CA ASN A 535 20.53 19.33 34.28
C ASN A 535 21.20 19.03 32.93
N ASN A 536 22.22 18.18 32.96
CA ASN A 536 22.97 17.67 31.79
C ASN A 536 22.16 16.66 30.94
N TYR A 537 20.83 16.60 31.07
CA TYR A 537 19.99 15.66 30.34
C TYR A 537 19.04 16.40 29.42
N VAL A 538 19.11 16.04 28.14
CA VAL A 538 18.11 16.41 27.14
C VAL A 538 16.99 15.40 27.26
N SER A 539 15.76 15.85 27.53
CA SER A 539 14.60 14.96 27.43
C SER A 539 14.00 15.07 26.03
N GLY A 540 14.16 14.02 25.23
CA GLY A 540 13.56 13.86 23.91
C GLY A 540 14.53 13.23 22.90
N ASP A 541 14.03 12.91 21.71
CA ASP A 541 14.81 12.20 20.70
C ASP A 541 15.49 13.19 19.73
N VAL A 542 16.79 12.96 19.46
CA VAL A 542 17.57 13.76 18.50
C VAL A 542 17.68 13.11 17.12
N ALA A 543 17.29 11.84 17.01
CA ALA A 543 17.10 11.13 15.75
C ALA A 543 15.85 10.24 15.84
N LYS A 544 15.27 9.87 14.70
CA LYS A 544 14.20 8.87 14.60
C LYS A 544 14.29 8.09 13.30
N ALA A 545 13.76 6.88 13.30
CA ALA A 545 13.68 6.03 12.11
C ALA A 545 12.24 5.98 11.59
N CYS A 546 12.11 6.09 10.27
CA CYS A 546 10.90 5.79 9.51
C CYS A 546 11.25 4.72 8.49
N TRP A 547 10.42 3.70 8.33
CA TRP A 547 10.77 2.55 7.52
C TRP A 547 9.59 1.98 6.74
N ALA A 548 9.91 1.12 5.78
CA ALA A 548 9.03 0.12 5.22
C ALA A 548 9.90 -0.97 4.60
N GLY A 549 9.62 -2.20 4.97
CA GLY A 549 10.35 -3.39 4.57
C GLY A 549 11.86 -3.32 4.80
N GLY A 550 12.61 -3.55 3.72
CA GLY A 550 14.07 -3.59 3.74
C GLY A 550 14.76 -2.23 3.88
N THR A 551 14.04 -1.09 3.84
CA THR A 551 14.68 0.24 3.89
C THR A 551 14.23 1.06 5.10
N ILE A 552 15.22 1.54 5.86
CA ILE A 552 15.06 2.43 7.02
C ILE A 552 15.63 3.80 6.68
N GLN A 553 14.81 4.84 6.74
CA GLN A 553 15.23 6.24 6.63
C GLN A 553 15.30 6.89 8.01
N ILE A 554 16.44 7.46 8.34
CA ILE A 554 16.73 8.02 9.64
C ILE A 554 16.83 9.54 9.52
N TYR A 555 16.08 10.24 10.36
CA TYR A 555 15.98 11.69 10.38
C TYR A 555 16.60 12.23 11.66
N ILE A 556 17.42 13.27 11.53
CA ILE A 556 18.03 13.98 12.64
C ILE A 556 17.18 15.22 12.92
N ASN A 557 16.94 15.48 14.20
CA ASN A 557 16.13 16.62 14.62
C ASN A 557 16.88 17.93 14.29
N ASN A 558 16.20 18.88 13.65
CA ASN A 558 16.78 20.18 13.31
C ASN A 558 17.12 21.02 14.56
N ASN A 559 16.49 20.75 15.69
CA ASN A 559 16.67 21.48 16.94
C ASN A 559 17.60 20.72 17.88
N LEU A 560 18.90 20.68 17.58
CA LEU A 560 19.83 19.90 18.40
C LEU A 560 20.20 20.58 19.73
N PRO A 561 20.40 19.80 20.80
CA PRO A 561 20.97 20.30 22.05
C PRO A 561 22.38 20.87 21.86
N ASN A 562 22.73 21.87 22.65
CA ASN A 562 24.09 22.39 22.67
C ASN A 562 25.10 21.28 23.00
N GLY A 563 26.25 21.30 22.31
CA GLY A 563 27.32 20.33 22.48
C GLY A 563 27.15 19.03 21.70
N ILE A 564 26.00 18.81 21.05
CA ILE A 564 25.77 17.72 20.08
C ILE A 564 25.64 18.33 18.68
N THR A 565 26.30 17.72 17.69
CA THR A 565 26.26 18.22 16.31
C THR A 565 25.58 17.21 15.38
N TYR A 566 24.98 17.71 14.31
CA TYR A 566 24.39 16.90 13.25
C TYR A 566 25.37 15.85 12.72
N ASN A 567 26.61 16.26 12.43
CA ASN A 567 27.65 15.36 11.92
C ASN A 567 28.03 14.26 12.93
N ALA A 568 28.05 14.58 14.23
CA ALA A 568 28.35 13.59 15.26
C ALA A 568 27.24 12.53 15.38
N ILE A 569 25.96 12.95 15.35
CA ILE A 569 24.81 12.03 15.33
C ILE A 569 24.86 11.15 14.09
N ARG A 570 25.01 11.76 12.91
CA ARG A 570 25.07 11.06 11.63
C ARG A 570 26.18 10.01 11.60
N ALA A 571 27.38 10.36 12.05
CA ALA A 571 28.52 9.44 12.12
C ALA A 571 28.27 8.29 13.10
N ALA A 572 27.71 8.57 14.28
CA ALA A 572 27.39 7.54 15.28
C ALA A 572 26.36 6.54 14.74
N ILE A 573 25.28 7.02 14.11
CA ILE A 573 24.23 6.19 13.52
C ILE A 573 24.81 5.29 12.42
N LYS A 574 25.59 5.85 11.51
CA LYS A 574 26.25 5.05 10.45
C LYS A 574 27.16 3.98 11.04
N ALA A 575 27.93 4.31 12.09
CA ALA A 575 28.79 3.34 12.74
C ALA A 575 27.98 2.20 13.37
N SER A 576 26.88 2.51 14.07
CA SER A 576 26.02 1.49 14.69
C SER A 576 25.41 0.53 13.66
N PHE A 577 24.86 1.04 12.55
CA PHE A 577 24.27 0.17 11.52
C PHE A 577 25.33 -0.62 10.72
N ASN A 578 26.50 -0.05 10.44
CA ASN A 578 27.59 -0.80 9.81
C ASN A 578 28.16 -1.90 10.73
N ALA A 579 28.05 -1.74 12.04
CA ALA A 579 28.48 -2.73 13.04
C ALA A 579 27.35 -3.66 13.49
N LEU A 580 26.15 -3.54 12.91
CA LEU A 580 25.00 -4.35 13.30
C LEU A 580 25.27 -5.82 12.94
N SER A 581 25.18 -6.69 13.94
CA SER A 581 25.38 -8.12 13.80
C SER A 581 24.21 -8.87 14.41
N ASP A 582 23.79 -9.95 13.75
CA ASP A 582 22.85 -10.90 14.32
C ASP A 582 23.56 -11.76 15.39
N PRO A 583 23.14 -11.71 16.67
CA PRO A 583 23.74 -12.53 17.71
C PRO A 583 23.50 -14.03 17.51
N ASP A 584 22.39 -14.41 16.88
CA ASP A 584 22.00 -15.80 16.66
C ASP A 584 22.63 -16.35 15.37
N ALA A 585 23.12 -15.46 14.50
CA ALA A 585 23.87 -15.81 13.30
C ALA A 585 25.16 -14.97 13.13
N PRO A 586 26.20 -15.19 13.97
CA PRO A 586 27.41 -14.39 13.96
C PRO A 586 28.12 -14.41 12.60
N GLY A 587 28.38 -13.22 12.05
CA GLY A 587 29.06 -13.06 10.76
C GLY A 587 28.14 -12.97 9.55
N LYS A 588 26.82 -13.17 9.72
CA LYS A 588 25.85 -12.85 8.66
C LYS A 588 25.79 -11.37 8.39
N GLN A 589 25.55 -11.03 7.13
CA GLN A 589 25.36 -9.65 6.70
C GLN A 589 23.90 -9.23 6.93
N VAL A 590 23.66 -8.42 7.97
CA VAL A 590 22.32 -7.87 8.28
C VAL A 590 21.99 -6.67 7.38
N VAL A 591 22.98 -5.80 7.15
CA VAL A 591 22.85 -4.55 6.39
C VAL A 591 23.55 -4.70 5.05
N ASP A 592 22.83 -4.47 3.95
CA ASP A 592 23.39 -4.42 2.60
C ASP A 592 24.28 -3.19 2.44
N ARG A 593 23.72 -1.99 2.70
CA ARG A 593 24.45 -0.72 2.61
C ARG A 593 23.84 0.37 3.49
N VAL A 594 24.71 1.29 3.94
CA VAL A 594 24.34 2.51 4.65
C VAL A 594 24.70 3.72 3.78
N LEU A 595 23.69 4.47 3.37
CA LEU A 595 23.80 5.62 2.50
C LEU A 595 23.68 6.93 3.29
N ASP A 596 24.52 7.87 2.90
CA ASP A 596 24.36 9.29 3.20
C ASP A 596 23.21 9.88 2.38
N LYS A 597 22.47 10.86 2.94
CA LYS A 597 21.38 11.56 2.23
C LYS A 597 21.78 12.01 0.83
N GLU A 598 22.96 12.60 0.67
CA GLU A 598 23.42 13.13 -0.61
C GLU A 598 23.70 12.03 -1.64
N GLN A 599 23.94 10.79 -1.21
CA GLN A 599 24.08 9.64 -2.10
C GLN A 599 22.74 9.21 -2.71
N LEU A 600 21.60 9.62 -2.13
CA LEU A 600 20.29 9.33 -2.71
C LEU A 600 20.06 10.03 -4.06
N ARG A 601 20.97 10.93 -4.46
CA ARG A 601 20.93 11.58 -5.78
C ARG A 601 21.02 10.56 -6.93
N ASP A 602 21.67 9.44 -6.67
CA ASP A 602 21.78 8.33 -7.61
C ASP A 602 21.94 7.02 -6.81
N VAL A 603 20.83 6.32 -6.61
CA VAL A 603 20.82 4.94 -6.10
C VAL A 603 20.48 4.03 -7.24
N ASP A 604 21.50 3.43 -7.85
CA ASP A 604 21.37 2.53 -8.99
C ASP A 604 20.52 3.15 -10.11
N GLY A 605 20.81 4.41 -10.46
CA GLY A 605 20.11 5.22 -11.47
C GLY A 605 18.77 5.83 -11.02
N SER A 606 18.38 5.67 -9.75
CA SER A 606 17.20 6.31 -9.17
C SER A 606 17.58 7.62 -8.48
N ASP A 607 16.96 8.73 -8.87
CA ASP A 607 17.08 10.02 -8.19
C ASP A 607 16.09 10.08 -7.01
N SER A 608 16.53 9.59 -5.84
CA SER A 608 15.71 9.43 -4.63
C SER A 608 15.96 10.51 -3.57
N LEU A 609 16.69 11.57 -3.92
CA LEU A 609 17.02 12.68 -3.03
C LEU A 609 15.94 13.76 -3.07
N HIS A 610 14.96 13.66 -2.18
CA HIS A 610 14.03 14.74 -1.92
C HIS A 610 14.60 15.72 -0.87
N PRO A 611 14.56 17.05 -1.11
CA PRO A 611 15.16 18.05 -0.20
C PRO A 611 14.76 17.90 1.27
N ASN A 612 13.47 17.68 1.54
CA ASN A 612 12.89 17.66 2.88
C ASN A 612 12.12 16.38 3.24
N ARG A 613 12.18 15.34 2.41
CA ARG A 613 11.46 14.07 2.65
C ARG A 613 12.39 12.85 2.64
N SER A 614 13.65 13.03 2.27
CA SER A 614 14.67 11.98 2.39
C SER A 614 15.38 12.07 3.73
N GLY A 615 15.59 10.90 4.34
CA GLY A 615 16.35 10.74 5.58
C GLY A 615 17.81 11.20 5.44
N ASP A 616 18.40 11.59 6.58
CA ASP A 616 19.78 12.04 6.71
C ASP A 616 20.79 10.88 6.63
N VAL A 617 20.34 9.69 7.05
CA VAL A 617 21.00 8.39 6.84
C VAL A 617 19.94 7.40 6.36
N VAL A 618 20.26 6.62 5.34
CA VAL A 618 19.37 5.57 4.82
C VAL A 618 20.08 4.22 4.94
N VAL A 619 19.42 3.25 5.54
CA VAL A 619 19.94 1.89 5.76
C VAL A 619 19.11 0.95 4.90
N ILE A 620 19.79 0.12 4.12
CA ILE A 620 19.17 -0.94 3.31
C ILE A 620 19.59 -2.26 3.95
N LEU A 621 18.61 -3.03 4.39
CA LEU A 621 18.78 -4.36 4.97
C LEU A 621 18.98 -5.39 3.86
N ARG A 622 19.48 -6.57 4.23
CA ARG A 622 19.59 -7.73 3.33
C ARG A 622 18.55 -8.77 3.73
N PRO A 623 17.84 -9.45 2.80
CA PRO A 623 16.99 -10.58 3.16
C PRO A 623 17.78 -11.64 3.95
N PRO A 624 17.19 -12.25 5.00
CA PRO A 624 15.78 -12.22 5.38
C PRO A 624 15.41 -11.12 6.39
N TYR A 625 16.30 -10.13 6.61
CA TYR A 625 16.09 -9.06 7.58
C TYR A 625 15.22 -7.93 7.03
N GLN A 626 14.19 -7.55 7.78
CA GLN A 626 13.29 -6.43 7.47
C GLN A 626 13.04 -5.54 8.71
N SER A 627 12.16 -4.54 8.68
CA SER A 627 11.99 -3.59 9.80
C SER A 627 10.56 -3.36 10.33
N ASP A 628 9.53 -3.91 9.70
CA ASP A 628 8.12 -3.76 10.04
C ASP A 628 7.64 -4.61 11.24
N ALA A 629 8.35 -5.69 11.62
CA ALA A 629 7.95 -6.57 12.75
C ALA A 629 8.92 -6.54 13.95
N GLY A 630 9.56 -5.39 14.22
CA GLY A 630 10.47 -5.29 15.37
C GLY A 630 9.75 -5.52 16.71
N LYS A 631 10.43 -6.14 17.69
CA LYS A 631 9.91 -6.36 19.06
C LYS A 631 10.50 -5.37 20.08
N PRO A 632 9.75 -4.88 21.10
CA PRO A 632 10.27 -3.94 22.09
C PRO A 632 11.51 -4.46 22.81
N GLY A 633 12.54 -3.63 22.94
CA GLY A 633 13.76 -3.94 23.68
C GLY A 633 14.72 -4.92 22.99
N ILE A 634 14.37 -5.45 21.83
CA ILE A 634 15.15 -6.45 21.10
C ILE A 634 15.64 -5.81 19.79
N VAL A 635 16.92 -6.02 19.45
CA VAL A 635 17.56 -5.44 18.25
C VAL A 635 17.14 -6.18 16.97
N ILE A 636 17.22 -7.52 16.99
CA ILE A 636 16.77 -8.41 15.93
C ILE A 636 15.86 -9.46 16.58
N ALA A 637 14.67 -9.65 16.03
CA ALA A 637 13.70 -10.62 16.52
C ALA A 637 13.08 -11.41 15.35
N PRO A 638 12.48 -12.58 15.61
CA PRO A 638 11.55 -13.20 14.67
C PRO A 638 10.50 -12.23 14.14
N SER A 639 10.15 -12.39 12.87
CA SER A 639 9.17 -11.61 12.14
C SER A 639 7.95 -12.45 11.83
N ASP A 640 6.76 -11.91 12.08
CA ASP A 640 5.49 -12.50 11.64
C ASP A 640 5.16 -12.14 10.17
N PHE A 641 5.99 -11.32 9.51
CA PHE A 641 6.03 -11.19 8.05
C PHE A 641 7.02 -12.18 7.44
N PHE A 642 6.52 -12.97 6.50
CA PHE A 642 7.26 -14.02 5.78
C PHE A 642 7.74 -13.59 4.38
N GLY A 643 7.25 -12.48 3.85
CA GLY A 643 7.73 -11.86 2.63
C GLY A 643 7.86 -10.35 2.80
N GLN A 644 8.78 -9.73 2.06
CA GLN A 644 9.00 -8.30 2.14
C GLN A 644 9.62 -7.71 0.87
N HIS A 645 9.43 -6.41 0.69
CA HIS A 645 9.99 -5.61 -0.39
C HIS A 645 10.84 -4.45 0.19
N GLY A 646 11.17 -3.41 -0.60
CA GLY A 646 11.97 -2.28 -0.12
C GLY A 646 13.46 -2.55 0.03
N PHE A 647 13.98 -3.66 -0.50
CA PHE A 647 15.41 -3.97 -0.58
C PHE A 647 16.09 -3.19 -1.73
N ALA A 648 17.34 -3.55 -2.07
CA ALA A 648 17.99 -2.97 -3.25
C ALA A 648 17.17 -3.28 -4.53
N PRO A 649 16.88 -2.29 -5.42
CA PRO A 649 15.95 -2.48 -6.54
C PRO A 649 16.36 -3.56 -7.55
N ASP A 650 17.67 -3.73 -7.77
CA ASP A 650 18.24 -4.71 -8.70
C ASP A 650 18.55 -6.07 -8.02
N LEU A 651 18.11 -6.29 -6.78
CA LEU A 651 18.38 -7.54 -6.05
C LEU A 651 17.58 -8.71 -6.64
N VAL A 652 18.28 -9.67 -7.24
CA VAL A 652 17.69 -10.88 -7.82
C VAL A 652 18.53 -12.10 -7.43
N ASP A 653 17.88 -13.07 -6.79
CA ASP A 653 18.42 -14.39 -6.48
C ASP A 653 17.27 -15.42 -6.51
N LEU A 654 16.94 -15.87 -7.72
CA LEU A 654 15.81 -16.78 -7.95
C LEU A 654 15.98 -18.14 -7.27
N ALA A 655 17.22 -18.57 -6.99
CA ALA A 655 17.47 -19.84 -6.31
C ALA A 655 16.97 -19.84 -4.86
N HIS A 656 16.92 -18.65 -4.24
CA HIS A 656 16.47 -18.44 -2.87
C HIS A 656 15.20 -17.58 -2.81
N ASN A 657 14.39 -17.65 -3.88
CA ASN A 657 13.10 -16.98 -3.99
C ASN A 657 13.16 -15.44 -3.90
N VAL A 658 14.24 -14.79 -4.34
CA VAL A 658 14.37 -13.32 -4.33
C VAL A 658 14.26 -12.74 -5.74
N ASN A 659 13.34 -11.80 -5.96
CA ASN A 659 13.32 -10.97 -7.17
C ASN A 659 12.67 -9.62 -6.88
N LEU A 660 13.46 -8.56 -6.76
CA LEU A 660 12.95 -7.20 -6.53
C LEU A 660 12.51 -6.50 -7.82
N HIS A 661 12.74 -7.11 -8.98
CA HIS A 661 12.16 -6.61 -10.21
C HIS A 661 10.64 -6.80 -10.21
N SER A 662 9.97 -5.83 -10.81
CA SER A 662 8.52 -5.82 -10.96
C SER A 662 8.12 -6.31 -12.36
N THR A 663 6.92 -6.88 -12.50
CA THR A 663 6.43 -7.34 -13.81
C THR A 663 6.34 -6.20 -14.84
N PHE A 664 6.66 -6.48 -16.10
CA PHE A 664 6.37 -5.60 -17.24
C PHE A 664 5.91 -6.41 -18.44
N ILE A 665 4.71 -6.11 -18.94
CA ILE A 665 4.17 -6.62 -20.22
C ILE A 665 3.47 -5.47 -20.93
N MET A 666 3.74 -5.29 -22.23
CA MET A 666 3.08 -4.29 -23.05
C MET A 666 2.64 -4.90 -24.38
N SER A 667 1.35 -4.84 -24.70
CA SER A 667 0.77 -5.49 -25.87
C SER A 667 -0.42 -4.72 -26.42
N GLY A 668 -0.58 -4.67 -27.74
CA GLY A 668 -1.66 -3.90 -28.36
C GLY A 668 -1.35 -3.45 -29.78
N PRO A 669 -2.28 -2.72 -30.42
CA PRO A 669 -2.10 -2.17 -31.76
C PRO A 669 -0.83 -1.32 -31.87
N GLY A 670 -0.11 -1.46 -32.99
CA GLY A 670 1.10 -0.68 -33.28
C GLY A 670 2.36 -1.07 -32.52
N LEU A 671 2.28 -2.08 -31.63
CA LEU A 671 3.45 -2.66 -30.97
C LEU A 671 4.01 -3.85 -31.77
N ARG A 672 5.32 -4.09 -31.64
CA ARG A 672 5.92 -5.29 -32.24
C ARG A 672 5.50 -6.53 -31.46
N THR A 673 5.28 -7.61 -32.19
CA THR A 673 5.22 -8.97 -31.66
C THR A 673 6.65 -9.52 -31.70
N SER A 674 7.33 -9.65 -30.57
CA SER A 674 8.72 -10.12 -30.60
C SER A 674 9.11 -10.93 -29.38
N ALA A 675 9.78 -12.05 -29.63
CA ALA A 675 10.35 -12.89 -28.59
C ALA A 675 11.49 -12.20 -27.82
N THR A 676 12.20 -11.24 -28.41
CA THR A 676 13.31 -10.53 -27.74
C THR A 676 12.80 -9.53 -26.69
N PRO A 677 13.07 -9.76 -25.39
CA PRO A 677 12.70 -8.83 -24.30
C PRO A 677 13.44 -7.49 -24.39
N LEU A 678 12.90 -6.46 -23.73
CA LEU A 678 13.54 -5.16 -23.56
C LEU A 678 14.50 -5.20 -22.38
N ALA A 679 15.77 -4.85 -22.60
CA ALA A 679 16.75 -4.69 -21.53
C ALA A 679 16.71 -3.28 -20.92
N GLY A 680 17.08 -3.18 -19.64
CA GLY A 680 17.25 -1.90 -18.94
C GLY A 680 15.96 -1.10 -18.79
N LEU A 681 14.83 -1.78 -18.60
CA LEU A 681 13.54 -1.13 -18.43
C LEU A 681 13.40 -0.63 -16.99
N ARG A 682 12.96 0.62 -16.84
CA ARG A 682 12.66 1.22 -15.53
C ARG A 682 11.21 1.64 -15.44
N ALA A 683 10.66 1.62 -14.23
CA ALA A 683 9.28 2.04 -13.98
C ALA A 683 8.99 3.49 -14.43
N VAL A 684 10.00 4.37 -14.41
CA VAL A 684 9.86 5.75 -14.93
C VAL A 684 9.54 5.81 -16.43
N ASP A 685 9.86 4.76 -17.20
CA ASP A 685 9.64 4.71 -18.66
C ASP A 685 8.16 4.50 -19.02
N VAL A 686 7.32 4.12 -18.05
CA VAL A 686 5.92 3.71 -18.27
C VAL A 686 5.05 4.88 -18.72
N ALA A 687 4.89 5.91 -17.89
CA ALA A 687 4.03 7.05 -18.18
C ALA A 687 4.36 7.78 -19.51
N PRO A 688 5.63 8.14 -19.82
CA PRO A 688 5.95 8.78 -21.09
C PRO A 688 5.69 7.86 -22.29
N THR A 689 5.92 6.55 -22.15
CA THR A 689 5.62 5.58 -23.22
C THR A 689 4.12 5.48 -23.49
N VAL A 690 3.29 5.37 -22.46
CA VAL A 690 1.83 5.32 -22.64
C VAL A 690 1.30 6.59 -23.29
N SER A 691 1.79 7.76 -22.85
CA SER A 691 1.41 9.06 -23.44
C SER A 691 1.77 9.15 -24.92
N PHE A 692 2.96 8.67 -25.30
CA PHE A 692 3.39 8.59 -26.69
C PHE A 692 2.50 7.67 -27.54
N LEU A 693 2.11 6.51 -27.01
CA LEU A 693 1.24 5.56 -27.72
C LEU A 693 -0.18 6.09 -27.90
N MET A 694 -0.68 6.89 -26.96
CA MET A 694 -2.01 7.52 -27.01
C MET A 694 -2.02 8.88 -27.71
N GLY A 695 -0.84 9.42 -28.02
CA GLY A 695 -0.69 10.64 -28.82
C GLY A 695 -1.03 11.92 -28.09
N PHE A 696 -0.65 12.03 -26.82
CA PHE A 696 -0.78 13.26 -26.04
C PHE A 696 0.54 13.61 -25.33
N PRO A 697 0.77 14.89 -24.95
CA PRO A 697 1.95 15.27 -24.19
C PRO A 697 2.00 14.54 -22.85
N GLY A 698 3.12 13.88 -22.54
CA GLY A 698 3.27 13.15 -21.29
C GLY A 698 3.26 14.04 -20.05
N PRO A 699 3.37 13.44 -18.85
CA PRO A 699 3.45 14.20 -17.62
C PRO A 699 4.61 15.19 -17.64
N GLN A 700 4.41 16.39 -17.12
CA GLN A 700 5.39 17.47 -17.21
C GLN A 700 6.74 17.12 -16.56
N ASN A 701 6.69 16.29 -15.52
CA ASN A 701 7.84 15.88 -14.70
C ASN A 701 8.47 14.55 -15.15
N ALA A 702 7.95 13.92 -16.21
CA ALA A 702 8.42 12.61 -16.63
C ALA A 702 9.89 12.65 -17.06
N ARG A 703 10.70 11.75 -16.50
CA ARG A 703 12.14 11.58 -16.82
C ARG A 703 12.45 10.28 -17.55
N GLY A 704 11.53 9.31 -17.52
CA GLY A 704 11.71 8.06 -18.24
C GLY A 704 11.78 8.27 -19.75
N ARG A 705 12.42 7.32 -20.43
CA ARG A 705 12.51 7.35 -21.89
C ARG A 705 11.24 6.77 -22.49
N ILE A 706 10.95 7.17 -23.72
CA ILE A 706 9.92 6.51 -24.52
C ILE A 706 10.51 5.21 -25.07
N LEU A 707 9.82 4.09 -24.86
CA LEU A 707 10.25 2.76 -25.31
C LEU A 707 10.01 2.55 -26.81
N TYR A 708 10.70 3.30 -27.66
CA TYR A 708 10.58 3.18 -29.13
C TYR A 708 10.95 1.79 -29.65
N GLU A 709 11.75 1.03 -28.90
CA GLU A 709 12.09 -0.35 -29.20
C GLU A 709 10.87 -1.27 -29.16
N ALA A 710 9.76 -0.86 -28.54
CA ALA A 710 8.53 -1.63 -28.59
C ALA A 710 7.76 -1.47 -29.91
N LEU A 711 8.19 -0.58 -30.81
CA LEU A 711 7.51 -0.27 -32.06
C LEU A 711 8.14 -1.02 -33.25
N PRO A 712 7.34 -1.52 -34.20
CA PRO A 712 7.85 -2.22 -35.39
C PRO A 712 8.60 -1.28 -36.35
N ASN A 713 8.30 0.02 -36.30
CA ASN A 713 8.82 1.05 -37.20
C ASN A 713 9.78 2.03 -36.48
N ARG A 714 10.47 1.61 -35.42
CA ARG A 714 11.45 2.43 -34.68
C ARG A 714 12.38 3.24 -35.59
N ALA A 715 12.88 2.64 -36.67
CA ALA A 715 13.81 3.29 -37.61
C ALA A 715 13.20 4.49 -38.36
N SER A 716 11.88 4.62 -38.39
CA SER A 716 11.16 5.75 -38.97
C SER A 716 10.96 6.91 -38.00
N LEU A 717 11.24 6.71 -36.71
CA LEU A 717 11.14 7.73 -35.68
C LEU A 717 12.52 8.31 -35.38
N ARG A 718 12.56 9.63 -35.20
CA ARG A 718 13.76 10.35 -34.76
C ARG A 718 13.38 11.22 -33.58
N GLU A 719 13.94 10.91 -32.42
CA GLU A 719 13.84 11.79 -31.28
C GLU A 719 14.65 13.06 -31.54
N VAL A 720 14.03 14.21 -31.30
CA VAL A 720 14.67 15.52 -31.42
C VAL A 720 14.44 16.26 -30.11
N THR A 721 15.49 16.34 -29.30
CA THR A 721 15.50 17.19 -28.11
C THR A 721 15.72 18.63 -28.56
N ILE A 722 14.65 19.44 -28.58
CA ILE A 722 14.71 20.86 -28.92
C ILE A 722 15.28 21.66 -27.74
N LEU A 723 14.77 21.38 -26.54
CA LEU A 723 15.21 21.96 -25.29
C LEU A 723 14.82 20.98 -24.17
N SER A 724 15.78 20.56 -23.35
CA SER A 724 15.51 19.84 -22.11
C SER A 724 15.99 20.72 -20.97
N ILE A 725 15.05 21.18 -20.16
CA ILE A 725 15.32 21.91 -18.92
C ILE A 725 14.62 21.12 -17.82
N SER A 726 15.40 20.38 -17.03
CA SER A 726 14.97 19.85 -15.75
C SER A 726 15.89 20.47 -14.71
N ASP A 727 15.31 21.29 -13.83
CA ASP A 727 16.08 22.06 -12.86
C ASP A 727 15.58 21.90 -11.42
N TRP A 728 15.06 20.72 -11.11
CA TRP A 728 14.60 20.39 -9.76
C TRP A 728 15.68 20.61 -8.66
N HIS A 729 16.96 20.72 -9.04
CA HIS A 729 18.09 20.84 -8.12
C HIS A 729 18.96 22.11 -8.27
N GLY A 730 18.54 23.18 -8.97
CA GLY A 730 19.12 24.52 -8.70
C GLY A 730 20.04 25.19 -9.74
N GLN A 731 19.58 25.51 -10.94
CA GLN A 731 20.31 26.30 -11.96
C GLN A 731 19.48 27.43 -12.62
N LEU A 732 18.18 27.51 -12.39
CA LEU A 732 17.21 28.48 -12.92
C LEU A 732 16.34 29.05 -11.78
N PRO A 733 15.90 30.31 -11.85
CA PRO A 733 14.97 30.89 -10.85
C PRO A 733 13.56 30.26 -10.95
N PRO A 734 12.79 30.13 -9.84
CA PRO A 734 12.96 30.82 -8.55
C PRO A 734 13.97 30.14 -7.65
N LEU A 735 14.61 30.95 -6.79
CA LEU A 735 15.70 30.53 -5.90
C LEU A 735 15.23 29.78 -4.65
N SER A 736 13.92 29.52 -4.50
CA SER A 736 13.34 28.84 -3.33
C SER A 736 11.91 28.32 -3.51
N ASP A 737 11.53 27.21 -2.85
CA ASP A 737 10.16 26.65 -2.81
C ASP A 737 9.79 26.13 -1.43
N SER A 738 8.49 26.02 -1.20
CA SER A 738 7.88 25.35 -0.05
C SER A 738 7.10 24.13 -0.54
N PRO A 739 7.78 22.99 -0.76
CA PRO A 739 7.20 21.78 -1.35
C PRO A 739 6.09 21.15 -0.50
N ASP A 740 5.96 21.59 0.75
CA ASP A 740 4.97 21.15 1.72
C ASP A 740 4.25 22.34 2.34
N ASN A 741 2.93 22.22 2.49
CA ASN A 741 2.14 23.11 3.34
C ASN A 741 1.99 22.48 4.74
N LEU A 742 2.75 22.99 5.69
CA LEU A 742 2.76 22.59 7.11
C LEU A 742 2.00 23.58 8.01
N SER A 743 1.38 24.62 7.47
CA SER A 743 0.63 25.60 8.27
C SER A 743 -0.48 24.97 9.12
N GLY A 744 -1.09 23.87 8.64
CA GLY A 744 -2.09 23.10 9.38
C GLY A 744 -1.54 22.34 10.59
N SER A 745 -0.22 22.07 10.67
CA SER A 745 0.43 21.49 11.85
C SER A 745 1.01 22.55 12.81
N GLY A 746 0.74 23.84 12.54
CA GLY A 746 1.23 24.95 13.36
C GLY A 746 2.71 25.28 13.15
N THR A 747 3.37 24.70 12.15
CA THR A 747 4.76 25.01 11.79
C THR A 747 4.83 25.92 10.56
N ALA A 748 5.92 26.68 10.45
CA ALA A 748 6.20 27.48 9.26
C ALA A 748 6.61 26.55 8.11
N ASN A 749 6.12 26.83 6.89
CA ASN A 749 6.52 26.07 5.71
C ASN A 749 8.03 26.25 5.50
N PRO A 750 8.83 25.18 5.54
CA PRO A 750 10.25 25.29 5.24
C PRO A 750 10.39 25.74 3.79
N SER A 751 11.29 26.68 3.56
CA SER A 751 11.66 27.12 2.22
C SER A 751 13.06 26.61 1.94
N PHE A 752 13.18 25.83 0.87
CA PHE A 752 14.45 25.29 0.42
C PHE A 752 14.88 26.07 -0.79
N ASN A 753 16.18 26.32 -0.93
CA ASN A 753 16.68 26.78 -2.21
C ASN A 753 16.47 25.67 -3.24
N ILE A 754 15.40 25.79 -4.03
CA ILE A 754 15.23 25.00 -5.24
C ILE A 754 15.71 25.84 -6.41
N GLY A 755 16.01 25.18 -7.52
CA GLY A 755 15.95 25.84 -8.81
C GLY A 755 14.54 25.68 -9.35
N GLY A 756 13.99 26.76 -9.91
CA GLY A 756 13.35 26.65 -11.21
C GLY A 756 12.44 25.44 -11.41
N ALA A 757 11.40 25.26 -10.60
CA ALA A 757 10.22 24.57 -11.11
C ALA A 757 9.73 25.42 -12.29
N ALA A 758 10.02 24.98 -13.51
CA ALA A 758 9.34 25.49 -14.68
C ALA A 758 7.90 25.00 -14.60
N TYR A 759 7.08 25.70 -13.80
CA TYR A 759 5.64 25.71 -14.01
C TYR A 759 5.43 26.34 -15.39
N LEU A 760 5.21 25.50 -16.41
CA LEU A 760 4.68 25.91 -17.70
C LEU A 760 3.20 25.55 -17.79
#